data_AF-A0AAD4NAH7-F1
#
_entry.id   AF-A0AAD4NAH7-F1
#
_cell.length_a   1.000
_cell.length_b   1.000
_cell.length_c   1.000
_cell.angle_alpha   90.00
_cell.angle_beta   90.00
_cell.angle_gamma   90.00
#
_symmetry.space_group_name_H-M   'P 1'
#
loop_
_entity.id
_entity.type
_entity.pdbx_description
1 polymer ?
#
loop_
_entity_poly.entity_id
_entity_poly.type
_entity_poly.pdbx_seq_one_letter_code
_entity_poly.pdbx_strand_id
1 'polypeptide(L)'
;MYYSTNKMFTIRVPYLFILSILSLNISIWCRECSSSDFSYHYTECDSRGQRWLYAVPKSHFLAGQCSNVPQPREGLNCSFSCPTGNFLDMETQQCRVCPAGTYSLGNGVRYEQFTEMPTGFSVENYPDESDKPVEIMENGESTGGEEAATTRAPAFCSNQIGWVVQNDELRYTPTPCISKLSISLNLIKDGYIEFYYKMPKNSRSLVAIIQVKNAQCQNYGDSRSMFLQAAHLLATPSRSTNAFEDVAVGEDGFRARRIHIRAGQNLLTWTVASNSRELTTLADIIHVPKIDIFGLAFTPSCTSCPSGTYSHSGANKCDSCPSGTFSGKGSPRCEQCSEYEYSGPRASKCQRRPNCKSSDYYSIRSNICQNGSQSVSYEKIKPAVCVEPGLSQAKKKTERCSACNAGMSRDKTTGKCEYCDSTAEYSDDGLVCKKCPEKSVPEAGYFFTRWDVLPAEVSTTCEYISPDEGGQQCDVAPAWIPFDDRIESAQTWATGVALELSVKVSPGFFNPLRMGGLTARPSLDNPMGYISIDIEMVCADQTCQLYFVQERINASLQNHFDVIAALNGTQPRRIFRYPIVENSPTQFVVAFMRSGSALERDALTDRAIIYSFNVSNIGDPASKKTEGGAAICVRCPNWDEKTKECRPCDVGHFWNDKDSKCIKCPPGTALNLTSSRIGLTSCTKCGDNLGSEDGSSCSFSGRFQLPSPDDSSQAMKFDLTPLKNRTFTAEGIKVYAREGNSYYHTFNVSLFGEAIRCQDSFDTLNSGRSVASDQSQDMSSHSDDVVFCRSAAIPASIMGNVTSSSSDVFSKVLHVSTTVLSRKLVAVTQNRTFGPFHLSNEQLEYDSTLTSSTRPIDLHFFFEPSQASTRLSNCPHGTIGVVTARCDPKAIKSPLARLSRKCPDGTCDGCVYHVIVESSYACPICHPEDFEEIRGECVDNVQQIHYIPSKHCVLSGAQNRLKEETCSNISKNVKLMLLVAALAIVCLGTTVVIFYQRNKSLEYRYMRIIEGKEPDNVHSCGLASEDEDEEDEVAGTRVFFGKKKNNYVVSVSKDPKAKAKSNARNKEEVAEFLSDRPDDG
;
A
#
# COMPACT_ATOMS: atom_id res chain seq x y z
N MET A 1 64.81 15.67 -16.62
CA MET A 1 65.80 16.16 -17.62
C MET A 1 66.87 16.96 -16.88
N TYR A 2 68.15 16.83 -17.26
CA TYR A 2 69.32 17.69 -16.95
C TYR A 2 69.36 18.39 -15.57
N TYR A 3 70.16 18.02 -14.56
CA TYR A 3 71.58 17.61 -14.50
C TYR A 3 72.60 18.69 -14.93
N SER A 4 73.26 19.33 -13.93
CA SER A 4 74.65 19.85 -13.94
C SER A 4 74.99 20.29 -12.49
N THR A 5 75.91 19.71 -11.71
CA THR A 5 77.39 19.59 -11.84
C THR A 5 78.11 20.96 -11.79
N ASN A 6 79.19 21.23 -11.03
CA ASN A 6 80.13 20.46 -10.17
C ASN A 6 80.40 21.28 -8.88
N LYS A 7 80.77 20.78 -7.69
CA LYS A 7 81.78 19.79 -7.22
C LYS A 7 83.25 20.24 -7.34
N MET A 8 83.92 20.22 -6.18
CA MET A 8 85.38 20.17 -5.92
C MET A 8 86.11 21.55 -5.82
N PHE A 9 87.10 21.76 -4.93
CA PHE A 9 87.71 20.91 -3.88
C PHE A 9 88.38 21.77 -2.78
N THR A 10 88.53 21.23 -1.56
CA THR A 10 89.60 21.42 -0.53
C THR A 10 90.34 22.78 -0.42
N ILE A 11 90.59 23.33 0.79
CA ILE A 11 91.61 22.81 1.74
C ILE A 11 91.25 23.15 3.22
N ARG A 12 91.87 22.40 4.13
CA ARG A 12 91.61 22.27 5.58
C ARG A 12 91.99 23.48 6.46
N VAL A 13 91.15 23.72 7.50
CA VAL A 13 91.52 24.02 8.92
C VAL A 13 92.10 25.44 9.19
N PRO A 14 91.72 26.14 10.30
CA PRO A 14 91.37 25.59 11.62
C PRO A 14 89.94 25.83 12.15
N TYR A 15 89.50 24.86 12.94
CA TYR A 15 88.10 24.63 13.31
C TYR A 15 87.70 25.16 14.71
N LEU A 16 88.46 26.14 15.25
CA LEU A 16 88.41 26.51 16.67
C LEU A 16 88.05 27.99 16.97
N PHE A 17 87.83 28.83 15.94
CA PHE A 17 87.45 30.24 16.13
C PHE A 17 86.04 30.61 15.66
N ILE A 18 85.30 29.67 15.04
CA ILE A 18 83.93 29.90 14.53
C ILE A 18 82.87 29.36 15.51
N LEU A 19 83.23 28.40 16.37
CA LEU A 19 82.33 27.81 17.38
C LEU A 19 81.98 28.73 18.56
N SER A 20 82.68 29.86 18.75
CA SER A 20 82.34 30.87 19.76
C SER A 20 81.46 32.02 19.24
N ILE A 21 81.15 32.06 17.94
CA ILE A 21 80.30 33.09 17.33
C ILE A 21 78.88 32.55 17.03
N LEU A 22 78.70 31.22 16.98
CA LEU A 22 77.38 30.57 16.85
C LEU A 22 76.68 30.23 18.18
N SER A 23 77.25 30.62 19.32
CA SER A 23 76.74 30.29 20.67
C SER A 23 76.04 31.44 21.40
N LEU A 24 75.76 32.58 20.75
CA LEU A 24 74.91 33.63 21.32
C LEU A 24 73.86 34.15 20.32
N ASN A 25 72.63 34.34 20.84
CA ASN A 25 71.45 34.94 20.20
C ASN A 25 70.67 34.05 19.20
N ILE A 26 70.14 32.93 19.70
CA ILE A 26 68.72 32.63 19.44
C ILE A 26 67.95 32.95 20.73
N SER A 27 67.73 34.24 20.95
CA SER A 27 66.71 34.70 21.89
C SER A 27 65.36 34.36 21.27
N ILE A 28 64.73 33.27 21.72
CA ILE A 28 63.35 32.96 21.31
C ILE A 28 62.48 34.11 21.83
N TRP A 29 62.10 35.00 20.90
CA TRP A 29 61.13 36.06 21.15
C TRP A 29 59.75 35.42 21.32
N CYS A 30 59.46 34.98 22.55
CA CYS A 30 58.07 34.75 22.93
C CYS A 30 57.36 36.10 22.95
N ARG A 31 56.25 36.18 22.21
CA ARG A 31 55.39 37.35 22.13
C ARG A 31 54.42 37.34 23.31
N GLU A 32 54.19 38.50 23.93
CA GLU A 32 53.02 38.66 24.80
C GLU A 32 51.77 38.74 23.93
N CYS A 33 50.86 37.79 24.12
CA CYS A 33 49.60 37.67 23.41
C CYS A 33 48.46 38.25 24.27
N SER A 34 47.52 38.96 23.67
CA SER A 34 46.37 39.54 24.35
C SER A 34 45.29 38.47 24.62
N SER A 35 44.32 38.71 25.51
CA SER A 35 43.21 37.76 25.72
C SER A 35 42.41 37.50 24.44
N SER A 36 42.37 38.47 23.53
CA SER A 36 41.74 38.34 22.21
C SER A 36 42.42 37.33 21.28
N ASP A 37 43.69 37.00 21.50
CA ASP A 37 44.45 36.03 20.69
C ASP A 37 44.13 34.57 21.07
N PHE A 38 43.46 34.35 22.21
CA PHE A 38 43.06 33.04 22.71
C PHE A 38 41.57 32.76 22.47
N SER A 39 41.25 31.47 22.36
CA SER A 39 39.90 30.91 22.38
C SER A 39 39.78 30.00 23.60
N TYR A 40 38.69 30.12 24.35
CA TYR A 40 38.50 29.36 25.58
C TYR A 40 37.59 28.15 25.33
N HIS A 41 38.03 26.97 25.78
CA HIS A 41 37.34 25.70 25.61
C HIS A 41 37.26 24.98 26.97
N TYR A 42 36.24 24.14 27.14
CA TYR A 42 36.18 23.23 28.29
C TYR A 42 36.77 21.86 27.95
N THR A 43 37.32 21.18 28.95
CA THR A 43 37.57 19.73 28.88
C THR A 43 36.26 18.96 28.88
N GLU A 44 36.35 17.66 28.58
CA GLU A 44 35.29 16.72 28.93
C GLU A 44 34.99 16.74 30.44
N CYS A 45 33.79 16.29 30.79
CA CYS A 45 33.28 16.21 32.15
C CYS A 45 33.85 14.97 32.85
N ASP A 46 34.33 15.15 34.08
CA ASP A 46 34.63 14.01 34.95
C ASP A 46 33.35 13.34 35.49
N SER A 47 33.51 12.23 36.22
CA SER A 47 32.41 11.49 36.82
C SER A 47 31.67 12.23 37.95
N ARG A 48 32.13 13.44 38.33
CA ARG A 48 31.49 14.34 39.30
C ARG A 48 30.83 15.56 38.63
N GLY A 49 30.90 15.66 37.30
CA GLY A 49 30.37 16.80 36.54
C GLY A 49 31.23 18.07 36.63
N GLN A 50 32.49 17.94 37.06
CA GLN A 50 33.49 19.01 37.02
C GLN A 50 34.26 18.95 35.69
N ARG A 51 34.79 20.10 35.26
CA ARG A 51 35.60 20.26 34.05
C ARG A 51 36.48 21.49 34.17
N TRP A 52 37.52 21.57 33.33
CA TRP A 52 38.47 22.69 33.33
C TRP A 52 38.27 23.55 32.09
N LEU A 53 38.34 24.87 32.25
CA LEU A 53 38.43 25.81 31.14
C LEU A 53 39.90 26.08 30.82
N TYR A 54 40.30 25.90 29.57
CA TYR A 54 41.65 26.15 29.07
C TYR A 54 41.64 27.09 27.85
N ALA A 55 42.77 27.76 27.61
CA ALA A 55 42.95 28.71 26.53
C ALA A 55 43.78 28.09 25.38
N VAL A 56 43.28 28.20 24.15
CA VAL A 56 43.93 27.73 22.92
C VAL A 56 44.18 28.92 21.99
N PRO A 57 45.42 29.18 21.53
CA PRO A 57 45.67 30.24 20.55
C PRO A 57 44.83 30.07 19.29
N LYS A 58 44.18 31.14 18.82
CA LYS A 58 43.27 31.11 17.65
C LYS A 58 43.96 30.81 16.32
N SER A 59 45.28 30.93 16.26
CA SER A 59 46.08 30.73 15.05
C SER A 59 47.23 29.78 15.32
N HIS A 60 47.47 28.84 14.39
CA HIS A 60 48.57 27.89 14.46
C HIS A 60 49.96 28.56 14.44
N PHE A 61 50.05 29.82 13.96
CA PHE A 61 51.29 30.61 14.04
C PHE A 61 51.58 31.16 15.45
N LEU A 62 50.58 31.24 16.32
CA LEU A 62 50.73 31.67 17.73
C LEU A 62 50.99 30.48 18.67
N ALA A 63 50.72 29.24 18.21
CA ALA A 63 50.97 28.02 18.96
C ALA A 63 52.49 27.86 19.24
N GLY A 64 52.87 27.95 20.51
CA GLY A 64 54.28 27.89 20.94
C GLY A 64 55.05 29.21 20.90
N GLN A 65 54.44 30.33 20.47
CA GLN A 65 55.06 31.67 20.49
C GLN A 65 54.53 32.59 21.60
N CYS A 66 53.35 32.31 22.16
CA CYS A 66 52.82 33.07 23.29
C CYS A 66 53.45 32.60 24.62
N SER A 67 54.16 33.47 25.34
CA SER A 67 54.70 33.17 26.69
C SER A 67 53.63 33.13 27.78
N ASN A 68 52.50 33.79 27.57
CA ASN A 68 51.51 34.13 28.58
C ASN A 68 50.16 33.42 28.37
N VAL A 69 50.18 32.14 27.97
CA VAL A 69 48.96 31.33 27.87
C VAL A 69 48.27 31.24 29.24
N PRO A 70 46.98 31.62 29.37
CA PRO A 70 46.25 31.51 30.62
C PRO A 70 46.24 30.07 31.16
N GLN A 71 46.55 29.89 32.45
CA GLN A 71 46.48 28.58 33.09
C GLN A 71 45.04 28.04 33.10
N PRO A 72 44.84 26.71 32.99
CA PRO A 72 43.53 26.12 33.14
C PRO A 72 42.90 26.45 34.50
N ARG A 73 41.64 26.85 34.50
CA ARG A 73 40.86 27.18 35.71
C ARG A 73 39.63 26.29 35.82
N GLU A 74 39.04 26.18 37.00
CA GLU A 74 37.79 25.43 37.17
C GLU A 74 36.68 26.03 36.30
N GLY A 75 35.96 25.14 35.62
CA GLY A 75 34.87 25.46 34.71
C GLY A 75 33.50 25.28 35.34
N LEU A 76 32.48 25.95 34.79
CA LEU A 76 31.09 25.72 35.21
C LEU A 76 30.72 24.24 35.15
N ASN A 77 30.00 23.76 36.18
CA ASN A 77 29.48 22.40 36.25
C ASN A 77 28.79 21.99 34.94
N CYS A 78 28.92 20.73 34.54
CA CYS A 78 28.40 20.25 33.26
C CYS A 78 26.89 20.43 33.09
N SER A 79 26.11 20.33 34.18
CA SER A 79 24.66 20.58 34.20
C SER A 79 24.24 22.04 33.96
N PHE A 80 25.20 22.99 33.91
CA PHE A 80 24.92 24.41 33.71
C PHE A 80 24.47 24.71 32.28
N SER A 81 23.42 25.53 32.16
CA SER A 81 22.94 26.07 30.88
C SER A 81 22.38 27.49 31.03
N CYS A 82 22.62 28.36 30.05
CA CYS A 82 22.01 29.70 30.02
C CYS A 82 20.52 29.65 29.69
N PRO A 83 19.72 30.65 30.14
CA PRO A 83 18.33 30.79 29.72
C PRO A 83 18.23 31.18 28.23
N THR A 84 17.03 31.05 27.67
CA THR A 84 16.70 31.52 26.32
C THR A 84 17.01 33.01 26.15
N GLY A 85 17.42 33.41 24.95
CA GLY A 85 17.86 34.79 24.65
C GLY A 85 19.28 35.12 25.10
N ASN A 86 19.98 34.21 25.80
CA ASN A 86 21.34 34.41 26.29
C ASN A 86 22.34 33.39 25.72
N PHE A 87 23.62 33.75 25.70
CA PHE A 87 24.76 32.87 25.39
C PHE A 87 25.76 32.87 26.54
N LEU A 88 26.60 31.84 26.66
CA LEU A 88 27.68 31.80 27.65
C LEU A 88 28.94 32.48 27.10
N ASP A 89 29.33 33.59 27.73
CA ASP A 89 30.66 34.15 27.52
C ASP A 89 31.71 33.24 28.21
N MET A 90 32.55 32.61 27.41
CA MET A 90 33.56 31.63 27.87
C MET A 90 34.72 32.27 28.66
N GLU A 91 35.02 33.55 28.42
CA GLU A 91 36.09 34.28 29.12
C GLU A 91 35.63 34.76 30.51
N THR A 92 34.34 35.10 30.68
CA THR A 92 33.78 35.48 31.99
C THR A 92 33.00 34.38 32.69
N GLN A 93 32.71 33.26 32.04
CA GLN A 93 31.82 32.19 32.54
C GLN A 93 30.44 32.71 33.00
N GLN A 94 29.89 33.70 32.27
CA GLN A 94 28.61 34.34 32.59
C GLN A 94 27.68 34.35 31.38
N CYS A 95 26.37 34.17 31.62
CA CYS A 95 25.36 34.29 30.58
C CYS A 95 25.14 35.76 30.21
N ARG A 96 25.34 36.10 28.94
CA ARG A 96 25.11 37.43 28.38
C ARG A 96 23.93 37.42 27.41
N VAL A 97 23.23 38.54 27.35
CA VAL A 97 22.07 38.73 26.45
C VAL A 97 22.53 38.78 25.00
N CYS A 98 21.80 38.10 24.11
CA CYS A 98 22.07 38.16 22.68
C CYS A 98 21.84 39.58 22.13
N PRO A 99 22.78 40.15 21.36
CA PRO A 99 22.57 41.43 20.70
C PRO A 99 21.42 41.35 19.68
N ALA A 100 20.77 42.48 19.42
CA ALA A 100 19.73 42.57 18.41
C ALA A 100 20.23 42.12 17.02
N GLY A 101 19.39 41.42 16.26
CA GLY A 101 19.75 40.71 15.04
C GLY A 101 20.32 39.30 15.27
N THR A 102 20.43 38.85 16.53
CA THR A 102 20.79 37.48 16.88
C THR A 102 19.77 36.86 17.84
N TYR A 103 19.76 35.54 17.95
CA TYR A 103 18.92 34.79 18.88
C TYR A 103 19.68 33.63 19.53
N SER A 104 19.13 33.09 20.63
CA SER A 104 19.65 31.88 21.27
C SER A 104 18.54 31.12 21.98
N LEU A 105 18.54 29.78 21.87
CA LEU A 105 17.71 28.90 22.69
C LEU A 105 18.33 28.59 24.07
N GLY A 106 19.55 29.06 24.35
CA GLY A 106 20.23 28.95 25.64
C GLY A 106 20.82 27.56 25.93
N ASN A 107 19.97 26.54 26.01
CA ASN A 107 20.30 25.14 26.29
C ASN A 107 19.97 24.21 25.11
N GLY A 108 19.97 24.77 23.91
CA GLY A 108 19.58 24.10 22.68
C GLY A 108 20.07 24.83 21.43
N VAL A 109 19.92 24.16 20.30
CA VAL A 109 20.28 24.66 18.96
C VAL A 109 19.08 24.53 18.03
N ARG A 110 18.95 25.49 17.11
CA ARG A 110 17.97 25.50 16.02
C ARG A 110 18.71 25.40 14.70
N TYR A 111 18.25 24.52 13.83
CA TYR A 111 18.63 24.47 12.42
C TYR A 111 17.43 24.95 11.59
N GLU A 112 17.55 26.14 10.99
CA GLU A 112 16.51 26.78 10.15
C GLU A 112 17.05 27.28 8.79
N GLN A 113 18.34 27.04 8.50
CA GLN A 113 18.99 27.34 7.22
C GLN A 113 20.11 26.32 6.98
N PHE A 114 19.81 25.24 6.24
CA PHE A 114 20.72 24.12 5.98
C PHE A 114 21.59 24.41 4.75
N THR A 115 22.77 24.99 4.97
CA THR A 115 23.74 25.24 3.88
C THR A 115 24.57 24.00 3.55
N GLU A 116 24.91 23.21 4.57
CA GLU A 116 25.52 21.88 4.47
C GLU A 116 24.94 20.96 5.57
N MET A 117 25.32 19.68 5.57
CA MET A 117 24.84 18.73 6.58
C MET A 117 25.42 19.10 7.96
N PRO A 118 24.60 19.35 9.01
CA PRO A 118 25.13 19.82 10.29
C PRO A 118 26.04 18.80 10.98
N THR A 119 26.94 19.27 11.84
CA THR A 119 27.84 18.41 12.62
C THR A 119 27.05 17.40 13.47
N GLY A 120 27.36 16.11 13.31
CA GLY A 120 26.64 15.01 13.98
C GLY A 120 25.49 14.41 13.17
N PHE A 121 25.15 15.01 12.01
CA PHE A 121 24.17 14.46 11.07
C PHE A 121 24.89 13.67 9.96
N SER A 122 24.28 12.57 9.51
CA SER A 122 24.74 11.79 8.35
C SER A 122 23.58 11.19 7.58
N VAL A 123 23.78 10.91 6.29
CA VAL A 123 22.80 10.26 5.42
C VAL A 123 23.39 8.98 4.83
N GLU A 124 22.60 7.92 4.82
CA GLU A 124 22.92 6.64 4.17
C GLU A 124 21.78 6.26 3.22
N ASN A 125 22.10 6.06 1.94
CA ASN A 125 21.16 5.55 0.92
C ASN A 125 21.60 4.16 0.47
N TYR A 126 20.67 3.21 0.36
CA TYR A 126 20.96 1.85 -0.12
C TYR A 126 19.74 1.22 -0.79
N PRO A 127 19.92 0.31 -1.76
CA PRO A 127 18.82 -0.41 -2.37
C PRO A 127 18.16 -1.36 -1.35
N ASP A 128 16.87 -1.66 -1.54
CA ASP A 128 16.21 -2.70 -0.76
C ASP A 128 16.82 -4.07 -1.12
N GLU A 129 17.19 -4.86 -0.10
CA GLU A 129 17.93 -6.11 -0.29
C GLU A 129 17.04 -7.29 -0.73
N SER A 130 15.72 -7.07 -0.80
CA SER A 130 14.72 -7.98 -1.37
C SER A 130 14.90 -8.23 -2.88
N ASP A 131 15.59 -7.32 -3.58
CA ASP A 131 15.61 -7.21 -5.06
C ASP A 131 16.96 -7.63 -5.68
N LYS A 132 17.77 -8.45 -4.97
CA LYS A 132 19.07 -8.93 -5.50
C LYS A 132 18.87 -9.96 -6.61
N PRO A 133 19.37 -9.73 -7.85
CA PRO A 133 19.45 -10.80 -8.83
C PRO A 133 20.41 -11.88 -8.31
N VAL A 134 20.05 -13.14 -8.49
CA VAL A 134 20.89 -14.28 -8.14
C VAL A 134 22.15 -14.24 -9.00
N GLU A 135 23.32 -14.08 -8.38
CA GLU A 135 24.61 -14.28 -9.06
C GLU A 135 24.73 -15.76 -9.46
N ILE A 136 24.43 -16.06 -10.72
CA ILE A 136 24.73 -17.37 -11.31
C ILE A 136 26.24 -17.45 -11.46
N MET A 137 26.86 -18.40 -10.76
CA MET A 137 28.28 -18.70 -10.90
C MET A 137 28.56 -19.23 -12.32
N GLU A 138 29.17 -18.41 -13.17
CA GLU A 138 29.62 -18.83 -14.50
C GLU A 138 30.82 -19.79 -14.39
N ASN A 139 30.56 -21.09 -14.49
CA ASN A 139 31.56 -22.02 -15.03
C ASN A 139 31.44 -21.95 -16.55
N GLY A 140 32.39 -21.27 -17.19
CA GLY A 140 32.24 -20.85 -18.58
C GLY A 140 32.50 -21.94 -19.62
N GLU A 141 31.90 -21.76 -20.79
CA GLU A 141 32.50 -22.13 -22.07
C GLU A 141 32.03 -21.14 -23.15
N SER A 142 32.96 -20.60 -23.94
CA SER A 142 32.71 -19.44 -24.80
C SER A 142 32.39 -19.83 -26.25
N THR A 143 31.18 -19.52 -26.70
CA THR A 143 30.86 -19.37 -28.12
C THR A 143 30.09 -18.07 -28.34
N GLY A 144 30.63 -17.19 -29.18
CA GLY A 144 30.17 -15.81 -29.29
C GLY A 144 28.88 -15.63 -30.09
N GLY A 145 28.04 -14.70 -29.63
CA GLY A 145 26.93 -14.11 -30.36
C GLY A 145 26.73 -12.68 -29.90
N GLU A 146 26.99 -11.70 -30.77
CA GLU A 146 26.77 -10.28 -30.48
C GLU A 146 25.28 -9.92 -30.64
N GLU A 147 24.49 -10.12 -29.59
CA GLU A 147 23.23 -9.40 -29.40
C GLU A 147 23.27 -8.66 -28.05
N ALA A 148 22.90 -7.38 -28.08
CA ALA A 148 23.12 -6.45 -26.97
C ALA A 148 22.17 -6.69 -25.80
N ALA A 149 22.47 -7.69 -24.98
CA ALA A 149 21.87 -7.84 -23.66
C ALA A 149 22.27 -6.64 -22.78
N THR A 150 21.37 -5.66 -22.64
CA THR A 150 21.50 -4.63 -21.61
C THR A 150 21.23 -5.23 -20.23
N THR A 151 22.23 -5.91 -19.66
CA THR A 151 22.29 -6.22 -18.24
C THR A 151 22.17 -4.91 -17.46
N ARG A 152 20.97 -4.67 -16.90
CA ARG A 152 20.66 -3.43 -16.18
C ARG A 152 21.53 -3.35 -14.92
N ALA A 153 22.21 -2.22 -14.76
CA ALA A 153 22.96 -1.92 -13.54
C ALA A 153 22.02 -1.91 -12.31
N PRO A 154 22.52 -2.25 -11.11
CA PRO A 154 21.75 -2.11 -9.87
C PRO A 154 21.28 -0.66 -9.68
N ALA A 155 20.17 -0.49 -8.96
CA ALA A 155 19.62 0.84 -8.66
C ALA A 155 20.72 1.73 -8.02
N PHE A 156 21.12 2.78 -8.74
CA PHE A 156 22.27 3.59 -8.36
C PHE A 156 21.91 4.55 -7.23
N CYS A 157 21.94 4.05 -6.00
CA CYS A 157 21.61 4.80 -4.79
C CYS A 157 22.68 5.85 -4.46
N SER A 158 22.65 6.95 -5.20
CA SER A 158 23.51 8.12 -5.02
C SER A 158 23.18 8.87 -3.72
N ASN A 159 24.14 9.65 -3.21
CA ASN A 159 23.93 10.59 -2.09
C ASN A 159 23.16 11.86 -2.51
N GLN A 160 22.72 11.95 -3.77
CA GLN A 160 21.94 13.07 -4.33
C GLN A 160 20.42 12.82 -4.37
N ILE A 161 19.96 11.66 -3.89
CA ILE A 161 18.55 11.25 -3.81
C ILE A 161 18.23 10.84 -2.37
N GLY A 162 16.95 10.76 -1.98
CA GLY A 162 16.59 10.53 -0.57
C GLY A 162 16.79 11.79 0.27
N TRP A 163 17.33 11.63 1.49
CA TRP A 163 17.63 12.76 2.38
C TRP A 163 18.77 13.61 1.81
N VAL A 164 18.48 14.88 1.53
CA VAL A 164 19.43 15.82 0.94
C VAL A 164 19.25 17.21 1.53
N VAL A 165 20.37 17.90 1.74
CA VAL A 165 20.37 19.34 2.00
C VAL A 165 20.40 20.05 0.65
N GLN A 166 19.33 20.79 0.33
CA GLN A 166 19.21 21.48 -0.95
C GLN A 166 18.43 22.79 -0.77
N ASN A 167 18.98 23.87 -1.31
CA ASN A 167 18.41 25.22 -1.24
C ASN A 167 18.05 25.64 0.20
N ASP A 168 19.04 25.63 1.10
CA ASP A 168 18.90 26.02 2.51
C ASP A 168 17.89 25.21 3.35
N GLU A 169 17.37 24.08 2.83
CA GLU A 169 16.42 23.20 3.51
C GLU A 169 16.92 21.75 3.54
N LEU A 170 16.67 21.04 4.65
CA LEU A 170 16.76 19.57 4.70
C LEU A 170 15.46 18.98 4.15
N ARG A 171 15.56 18.15 3.12
CA ARG A 171 14.41 17.55 2.44
C ARG A 171 14.62 16.06 2.14
N TYR A 172 13.55 15.29 2.08
CA TYR A 172 13.57 13.93 1.52
C TYR A 172 12.96 13.94 0.12
N THR A 173 13.80 13.72 -0.90
CA THR A 173 13.36 13.51 -2.28
C THR A 173 12.96 12.04 -2.47
N PRO A 174 11.74 11.74 -2.94
CA PRO A 174 11.30 10.37 -3.21
C PRO A 174 12.30 9.57 -4.05
N THR A 175 12.60 8.36 -3.59
CA THR A 175 13.63 7.50 -4.18
C THR A 175 13.20 6.03 -4.10
N PRO A 176 13.61 5.17 -5.06
CA PRO A 176 13.44 3.71 -4.96
C PRO A 176 14.43 3.07 -3.95
N CYS A 177 15.33 3.85 -3.36
CA CYS A 177 16.27 3.40 -2.32
C CYS A 177 15.68 3.61 -0.92
N ILE A 178 16.16 2.84 0.05
CA ILE A 178 15.98 3.15 1.48
C ILE A 178 16.95 4.28 1.84
N SER A 179 16.44 5.31 2.50
CA SER A 179 17.16 6.55 2.82
C SER A 179 17.08 6.83 4.31
N LYS A 180 18.23 6.92 4.97
CA LYS A 180 18.35 7.00 6.42
C LYS A 180 19.14 8.23 6.85
N LEU A 181 18.45 9.15 7.53
CA LEU A 181 19.04 10.29 8.22
C LEU A 181 19.42 9.85 9.65
N SER A 182 20.67 10.01 10.03
CA SER A 182 21.15 9.69 11.38
C SER A 182 21.64 10.96 12.07
N ILE A 183 21.23 11.19 13.32
CA ILE A 183 21.57 12.34 14.14
C ILE A 183 22.19 11.84 15.45
N SER A 184 23.49 12.06 15.61
CA SER A 184 24.25 11.72 16.82
C SER A 184 24.21 12.89 17.80
N LEU A 185 23.71 12.66 19.00
CA LEU A 185 23.50 13.67 20.04
C LEU A 185 24.17 13.28 21.35
N ASN A 186 24.72 14.25 22.07
CA ASN A 186 25.18 14.06 23.44
C ASN A 186 24.51 15.13 24.33
N LEU A 187 23.55 14.70 25.14
CA LEU A 187 22.74 15.58 25.98
C LEU A 187 23.29 15.58 27.40
N ILE A 188 23.44 16.74 28.02
CA ILE A 188 23.98 16.81 29.39
C ILE A 188 22.88 16.69 30.45
N LYS A 189 21.63 16.95 30.05
CA LYS A 189 20.42 16.73 30.83
C LYS A 189 19.32 16.18 29.92
N ASP A 190 18.30 15.57 30.51
CA ASP A 190 17.12 15.14 29.76
C ASP A 190 16.53 16.32 28.96
N GLY A 191 16.12 16.04 27.73
CA GLY A 191 15.71 17.04 26.76
C GLY A 191 14.92 16.42 25.63
N TYR A 192 14.91 17.09 24.47
CA TYR A 192 14.14 16.62 23.32
C TYR A 192 14.73 17.11 22.01
N ILE A 193 14.39 16.42 20.93
CA ILE A 193 14.48 16.91 19.56
C ILE A 193 13.06 17.16 19.04
N GLU A 194 12.86 18.25 18.33
CA GLU A 194 11.60 18.63 17.72
C GLU A 194 11.81 18.86 16.23
N PHE A 195 11.18 18.01 15.41
CA PHE A 195 11.13 18.18 13.97
C PHE A 195 9.90 19.00 13.62
N TYR A 196 10.09 20.09 12.87
CA TYR A 196 9.01 20.79 12.19
C TYR A 196 9.06 20.41 10.72
N TYR A 197 8.03 19.70 10.24
CA TYR A 197 8.05 19.01 8.96
C TYR A 197 6.67 19.02 8.29
N LYS A 198 6.64 18.91 6.97
CA LYS A 198 5.42 18.65 6.17
C LYS A 198 5.59 17.32 5.47
N MET A 199 4.64 16.42 5.71
CA MET A 199 4.54 15.17 4.96
C MET A 199 3.86 15.45 3.61
N PRO A 200 4.22 14.70 2.56
CA PRO A 200 3.53 14.81 1.28
C PRO A 200 2.04 14.51 1.40
N LYS A 201 1.23 15.24 0.64
CA LYS A 201 -0.25 15.08 0.61
C LYS A 201 -0.66 13.63 0.32
N ASN A 202 0.12 12.91 -0.49
CA ASN A 202 0.01 11.46 -0.66
C ASN A 202 1.22 10.72 -0.05
N SER A 203 1.12 10.40 1.24
CA SER A 203 2.13 9.63 1.99
C SER A 203 1.83 8.12 2.06
N ARG A 204 0.77 7.63 1.39
CA ARG A 204 0.36 6.20 1.43
C ARG A 204 1.46 5.24 0.94
N SER A 205 2.40 5.73 0.14
CA SER A 205 3.53 4.96 -0.36
C SER A 205 4.84 5.08 0.44
N LEU A 206 4.86 5.89 1.50
CA LEU A 206 6.07 6.19 2.27
C LEU A 206 6.03 5.57 3.67
N VAL A 207 7.02 4.72 3.94
CA VAL A 207 7.26 4.12 5.25
C VAL A 207 8.31 4.97 5.95
N ALA A 208 7.89 5.79 6.92
CA ALA A 208 8.76 6.66 7.71
C ALA A 208 8.83 6.18 9.17
N ILE A 209 10.04 5.86 9.63
CA ILE A 209 10.34 5.29 10.94
C ILE A 209 11.43 6.12 11.61
N ILE A 210 11.18 6.63 12.82
CA ILE A 210 12.22 7.21 13.68
C ILE A 210 12.52 6.27 14.84
N GLN A 211 13.79 5.94 15.04
CA GLN A 211 14.27 5.18 16.21
C GLN A 211 15.23 6.04 17.04
N VAL A 212 15.23 5.87 18.36
CA VAL A 212 16.22 6.47 19.27
C VAL A 212 16.96 5.36 20.02
N LYS A 213 18.29 5.35 19.90
CA LYS A 213 19.19 4.40 20.55
C LYS A 213 20.06 5.10 21.58
N ASN A 214 20.28 4.47 22.73
CA ASN A 214 21.26 4.91 23.72
C ASN A 214 22.68 4.42 23.36
N ALA A 215 23.68 4.78 24.18
CA ALA A 215 25.05 4.31 24.08
C ALA A 215 25.23 2.77 24.12
N GLN A 216 24.25 2.02 24.64
CA GLN A 216 24.23 0.54 24.63
C GLN A 216 23.51 -0.04 23.41
N CYS A 217 23.22 0.79 22.39
CA CYS A 217 22.45 0.46 21.19
C CYS A 217 21.02 -0.05 21.45
N GLN A 218 20.48 0.14 22.66
CA GLN A 218 19.11 -0.23 23.00
C GLN A 218 18.14 0.83 22.49
N ASN A 219 17.11 0.40 21.76
CA ASN A 219 15.99 1.25 21.34
C ASN A 219 15.17 1.67 22.56
N TYR A 220 14.86 2.96 22.71
CA TYR A 220 14.02 3.46 23.79
C TYR A 220 13.16 4.68 23.38
N GLY A 221 12.27 5.10 24.29
CA GLY A 221 11.26 6.13 24.02
C GLY A 221 10.08 5.62 23.19
N ASP A 222 9.09 6.48 22.94
CA ASP A 222 7.90 6.16 22.13
C ASP A 222 8.19 6.13 20.61
N SER A 223 9.40 5.71 20.26
CA SER A 223 9.98 5.64 18.91
C SER A 223 9.48 4.43 18.10
N ARG A 224 8.36 3.82 18.52
CA ARG A 224 7.58 2.85 17.73
C ARG A 224 6.28 3.43 17.17
N SER A 225 6.01 4.73 17.41
CA SER A 225 5.02 5.49 16.66
C SER A 225 5.51 5.79 15.24
N MET A 226 5.16 4.89 14.32
CA MET A 226 5.26 5.10 12.87
C MET A 226 4.56 6.43 12.51
N PHE A 227 5.14 7.28 11.67
CA PHE A 227 4.61 8.64 11.40
C PHE A 227 3.22 8.69 10.74
N LEU A 228 2.65 7.53 10.43
CA LEU A 228 1.35 7.33 9.78
C LEU A 228 0.15 7.60 10.71
N GLN A 229 0.34 7.72 12.02
CA GLN A 229 -0.78 7.76 12.97
C GLN A 229 -1.51 9.12 13.10
N ALA A 230 -0.88 10.22 12.64
CA ALA A 230 -1.43 11.58 12.77
C ALA A 230 -2.50 11.96 11.72
N ALA A 231 -2.93 11.03 10.87
CA ALA A 231 -4.07 11.23 9.96
C ALA A 231 -5.39 10.64 10.49
N HIS A 232 -5.36 9.78 11.52
CA HIS A 232 -6.52 8.97 11.93
C HIS A 232 -7.03 9.25 13.35
N LEU A 233 -6.19 9.82 14.24
CA LEU A 233 -6.51 9.95 15.68
C LEU A 233 -7.30 11.22 16.08
N LEU A 234 -7.68 12.09 15.14
CA LEU A 234 -8.50 13.27 15.42
C LEU A 234 -10.00 13.06 15.16
N ALA A 235 -10.43 11.83 14.87
CA ALA A 235 -11.81 11.51 14.51
C ALA A 235 -12.79 11.32 15.72
N THR A 236 -12.33 11.44 16.96
CA THR A 236 -13.21 11.31 18.15
C THR A 236 -12.96 12.40 19.19
N PRO A 237 -13.97 13.22 19.56
CA PRO A 237 -13.92 14.09 20.73
C PRO A 237 -14.18 13.26 22.01
N SER A 238 -13.29 12.31 22.29
CA SER A 238 -13.37 11.44 23.46
C SER A 238 -12.49 11.96 24.59
N ARG A 239 -13.10 12.18 25.76
CA ARG A 239 -12.57 12.93 26.90
C ARG A 239 -11.60 12.08 27.74
N SER A 240 -10.41 11.82 27.22
CA SER A 240 -9.32 11.13 27.93
C SER A 240 -8.00 11.88 27.79
N THR A 241 -7.75 12.81 28.71
CA THR A 241 -6.43 13.43 28.89
C THR A 241 -5.38 12.40 29.31
N ASN A 242 -4.09 12.68 29.04
CA ASN A 242 -2.88 12.02 29.62
C ASN A 242 -2.14 10.94 28.78
N ALA A 243 -2.01 11.05 27.45
CA ALA A 243 -1.09 10.18 26.68
C ALA A 243 -0.42 10.76 25.41
N PHE A 244 -0.97 11.78 24.74
CA PHE A 244 -0.39 12.37 23.52
C PHE A 244 -0.50 13.90 23.57
N GLU A 245 0.57 14.58 23.99
CA GLU A 245 0.57 16.05 24.20
C GLU A 245 1.49 16.82 23.21
N ASP A 246 2.32 16.11 22.43
CA ASP A 246 3.39 16.69 21.62
C ASP A 246 3.22 16.51 20.09
N VAL A 247 2.06 16.91 19.54
CA VAL A 247 1.91 17.21 18.11
C VAL A 247 1.10 18.50 17.94
N ALA A 248 1.79 19.63 17.82
CA ALA A 248 1.17 20.86 17.37
C ALA A 248 0.88 20.74 15.86
N VAL A 249 -0.39 20.84 15.49
CA VAL A 249 -0.87 20.87 14.11
C VAL A 249 -1.05 22.33 13.71
N GLY A 250 -0.28 22.81 12.74
CA GLY A 250 -0.55 24.09 12.07
C GLY A 250 -1.69 23.95 11.06
N GLU A 251 -2.40 25.03 10.79
CA GLU A 251 -3.57 25.03 9.88
C GLU A 251 -3.18 24.59 8.43
N ASP A 252 -1.93 24.80 8.01
CA ASP A 252 -1.44 24.59 6.64
C ASP A 252 -0.71 23.23 6.40
N GLY A 253 -0.94 22.26 7.29
CA GLY A 253 -0.47 20.87 7.17
C GLY A 253 0.99 20.60 7.59
N PHE A 254 1.75 21.63 7.98
CA PHE A 254 3.00 21.44 8.72
C PHE A 254 2.73 20.92 10.15
N ARG A 255 3.62 20.07 10.65
CA ARG A 255 3.49 19.38 11.94
C ARG A 255 4.78 19.53 12.75
N ALA A 256 4.65 19.80 14.04
CA ALA A 256 5.75 19.62 14.98
C ALA A 256 5.68 18.22 15.61
N ARG A 257 6.79 17.47 15.67
CA ARG A 257 6.91 16.23 16.43
C ARG A 257 8.09 16.32 17.38
N ARG A 258 7.78 16.40 18.67
CA ARG A 258 8.76 16.32 19.75
C ARG A 258 9.05 14.86 20.10
N ILE A 259 10.31 14.57 20.37
CA ILE A 259 10.79 13.26 20.82
C ILE A 259 11.71 13.50 22.01
N HIS A 260 11.27 13.04 23.19
CA HIS A 260 12.04 13.16 24.43
C HIS A 260 13.24 12.20 24.42
N ILE A 261 14.41 12.70 24.80
CA ILE A 261 15.69 11.98 24.78
C ILE A 261 16.36 12.17 26.16
N ARG A 262 16.91 11.07 26.71
CA ARG A 262 17.60 11.08 28.00
C ARG A 262 19.02 11.66 27.88
N ALA A 263 19.55 12.15 28.98
CA ALA A 263 20.95 12.54 29.11
C ALA A 263 21.91 11.40 28.69
N GLY A 264 23.07 11.79 28.14
CA GLY A 264 24.11 10.91 27.60
C GLY A 264 24.15 10.88 26.07
N GLN A 265 24.94 9.94 25.55
CA GLN A 265 25.11 9.73 24.11
C GLN A 265 23.93 8.95 23.52
N ASN A 266 23.38 9.50 22.44
CA ASN A 266 22.20 9.02 21.76
C ASN A 266 22.37 9.07 20.24
N LEU A 267 21.72 8.15 19.54
CA LEU A 267 21.63 8.12 18.09
C LEU A 267 20.16 8.05 17.68
N LEU A 268 19.67 9.10 17.03
CA LEU A 268 18.38 9.10 16.38
C LEU A 268 18.55 8.71 14.91
N THR A 269 17.73 7.81 14.38
CA THR A 269 17.71 7.47 12.95
C THR A 269 16.31 7.61 12.38
N TRP A 270 16.14 8.49 11.40
CA TRP A 270 14.93 8.65 10.60
C TRP A 270 15.11 7.95 9.25
N THR A 271 14.62 6.72 9.16
CA THR A 271 14.60 5.92 7.92
C THR A 271 13.30 6.21 7.17
N VAL A 272 13.42 6.49 5.87
CA VAL A 272 12.32 6.59 4.92
C VAL A 272 12.56 5.61 3.78
N ALA A 273 11.55 4.81 3.46
CA ALA A 273 11.52 3.90 2.33
C ALA A 273 10.21 4.07 1.57
N SER A 274 10.15 3.68 0.30
CA SER A 274 8.89 3.61 -0.44
C SER A 274 8.48 2.17 -0.74
N ASN A 275 7.19 1.89 -0.58
CA ASN A 275 6.59 0.58 -0.80
C ASN A 275 6.19 0.31 -2.27
N SER A 276 6.25 1.32 -3.14
CA SER A 276 5.81 1.23 -4.53
C SER A 276 6.59 2.18 -5.43
N ARG A 277 7.36 1.62 -6.36
CA ARG A 277 8.02 2.38 -7.45
C ARG A 277 7.02 3.09 -8.37
N GLU A 278 5.73 2.72 -8.33
CA GLU A 278 4.67 3.35 -9.12
C GLU A 278 4.21 4.70 -8.52
N LEU A 279 4.34 4.84 -7.20
CA LEU A 279 3.88 6.01 -6.46
C LEU A 279 5.03 6.94 -6.00
N THR A 280 6.30 6.53 -6.08
CA THR A 280 7.44 7.42 -5.80
C THR A 280 7.49 8.65 -6.72
N THR A 281 7.03 8.53 -7.96
CA THR A 281 6.95 9.65 -8.91
C THR A 281 5.74 10.56 -8.72
N LEU A 282 4.86 10.23 -7.76
CA LEU A 282 3.64 10.97 -7.41
C LEU A 282 3.63 11.44 -5.95
N ALA A 283 4.61 11.01 -5.15
CA ALA A 283 4.83 11.51 -3.80
C ALA A 283 5.48 12.89 -3.89
N ASP A 284 4.95 13.83 -3.11
CA ASP A 284 5.58 15.13 -2.87
C ASP A 284 6.81 14.96 -1.93
N ILE A 285 7.59 16.02 -1.73
CA ILE A 285 8.82 16.00 -0.92
C ILE A 285 8.46 16.02 0.59
N ILE A 286 9.22 15.32 1.45
CA ILE A 286 9.14 15.60 2.90
C ILE A 286 10.00 16.83 3.17
N HIS A 287 9.35 17.92 3.54
CA HIS A 287 9.99 19.17 3.93
C HIS A 287 10.34 19.13 5.42
N VAL A 288 11.57 19.50 5.79
CA VAL A 288 12.02 19.63 7.18
C VAL A 288 12.72 20.99 7.35
N PRO A 289 11.96 22.10 7.28
CA PRO A 289 12.53 23.45 7.33
C PRO A 289 13.14 23.82 8.68
N LYS A 290 12.77 23.16 9.78
CA LYS A 290 13.28 23.48 11.12
C LYS A 290 13.46 22.23 11.99
N ILE A 291 14.63 22.14 12.65
CA ILE A 291 14.92 21.15 13.69
C ILE A 291 15.44 21.88 14.93
N ASP A 292 14.75 21.70 16.06
CA ASP A 292 15.17 22.20 17.37
C ASP A 292 15.67 21.05 18.25
N ILE A 293 16.77 21.26 18.97
CA ILE A 293 17.36 20.27 19.87
C ILE A 293 17.66 20.90 21.22
N PHE A 294 17.07 20.38 22.29
CA PHE A 294 17.17 20.86 23.67
C PHE A 294 17.76 19.80 24.60
N GLY A 295 18.43 20.25 25.67
CA GLY A 295 19.15 19.37 26.63
C GLY A 295 20.66 19.28 26.34
N LEU A 296 21.11 20.02 25.33
CA LEU A 296 22.52 20.27 25.03
C LEU A 296 23.15 21.14 26.14
N ALA A 297 24.47 21.35 26.00
CA ALA A 297 25.22 22.31 26.79
C ALA A 297 24.69 23.76 26.62
N PHE A 298 25.38 24.69 27.27
CA PHE A 298 25.27 26.11 26.94
C PHE A 298 25.59 26.38 25.46
N THR A 299 24.96 27.41 24.89
CA THR A 299 25.33 27.97 23.59
C THR A 299 26.48 28.98 23.75
N PRO A 300 27.65 28.82 23.07
CA PRO A 300 28.81 29.70 23.23
C PRO A 300 28.71 31.05 22.49
N SER A 301 27.77 31.18 21.55
CA SER A 301 27.57 32.40 20.74
C SER A 301 26.16 32.41 20.15
N CYS A 302 25.52 33.58 20.09
CA CYS A 302 24.19 33.72 19.48
C CYS A 302 24.22 33.49 17.96
N THR A 303 23.13 32.93 17.43
CA THR A 303 22.95 32.71 15.98
C THR A 303 22.42 33.99 15.35
N SER A 304 23.01 34.45 14.23
CA SER A 304 22.48 35.60 13.46
C SER A 304 21.19 35.22 12.74
N CYS A 305 20.18 36.09 12.82
CA CYS A 305 18.92 35.90 12.09
C CYS A 305 19.15 35.79 10.56
N PRO A 306 18.44 34.90 9.86
CA PRO A 306 18.51 34.79 8.40
C PRO A 306 18.06 36.09 7.72
N SER A 307 18.50 36.32 6.48
CA SER A 307 18.05 37.48 5.71
C SER A 307 16.53 37.42 5.48
N GLY A 308 15.85 38.57 5.52
CA GLY A 308 14.39 38.62 5.51
C GLY A 308 13.73 38.48 6.88
N THR A 309 14.49 38.23 7.95
CA THR A 309 14.01 38.28 9.34
C THR A 309 14.83 39.26 10.18
N TYR A 310 14.36 39.57 11.38
CA TYR A 310 15.06 40.44 12.33
C TYR A 310 14.84 39.95 13.78
N SER A 311 15.61 40.48 14.72
CA SER A 311 15.33 40.26 16.14
C SER A 311 15.72 41.43 17.03
N HIS A 312 15.01 41.58 18.15
CA HIS A 312 15.38 42.48 19.23
C HIS A 312 16.44 41.85 20.16
N SER A 313 17.02 42.66 21.05
CA SER A 313 18.01 42.17 22.03
C SER A 313 17.37 41.13 22.96
N GLY A 314 18.05 40.00 23.16
CA GLY A 314 17.58 38.90 24.02
C GLY A 314 16.51 37.99 23.40
N ALA A 315 16.35 38.00 22.07
CA ALA A 315 15.36 37.17 21.40
C ALA A 315 15.70 35.66 21.42
N ASN A 316 14.66 34.84 21.45
CA ASN A 316 14.72 33.38 21.33
C ASN A 316 14.32 32.87 19.93
N LYS A 317 13.81 33.76 19.06
CA LYS A 317 13.50 33.53 17.65
C LYS A 317 13.74 34.82 16.84
N CYS A 318 13.68 34.72 15.52
CA CYS A 318 13.64 35.86 14.62
C CYS A 318 12.20 36.06 14.11
N ASP A 319 11.81 37.31 13.87
CA ASP A 319 10.51 37.70 13.32
C ASP A 319 10.65 38.09 11.83
N SER A 320 9.68 37.71 11.00
CA SER A 320 9.73 37.93 9.55
C SER A 320 9.48 39.40 9.15
N CYS A 321 10.15 39.87 8.11
CA CYS A 321 9.91 41.20 7.57
C CYS A 321 8.62 41.27 6.73
N PRO A 322 7.73 42.25 6.96
CA PRO A 322 6.52 42.43 6.17
C PRO A 322 6.83 42.94 4.75
N SER A 323 5.88 42.73 3.83
CA SER A 323 5.93 43.21 2.45
C SER A 323 6.26 44.71 2.35
N GLY A 324 7.10 45.09 1.38
CA GLY A 324 7.61 46.46 1.25
C GLY A 324 8.74 46.82 2.22
N THR A 325 9.20 45.87 3.05
CA THR A 325 10.44 45.98 3.83
C THR A 325 11.41 44.85 3.49
N PHE A 326 12.68 44.97 3.90
CA PHE A 326 13.71 43.96 3.72
C PHE A 326 14.67 43.91 4.91
N SER A 327 15.45 42.84 5.05
CA SER A 327 16.55 42.79 6.02
C SER A 327 17.73 41.93 5.57
N GLY A 328 18.94 42.34 5.96
CA GLY A 328 20.14 41.53 5.79
C GLY A 328 20.26 40.45 6.86
N LYS A 329 21.22 39.52 6.67
CA LYS A 329 21.55 38.54 7.71
C LYS A 329 22.05 39.27 8.96
N GLY A 330 21.46 38.97 10.12
CA GLY A 330 21.81 39.60 11.39
C GLY A 330 21.23 41.01 11.62
N SER A 331 20.21 41.43 10.86
CA SER A 331 19.59 42.76 11.03
C SER A 331 18.74 42.88 12.30
N PRO A 332 18.82 43.99 13.06
CA PRO A 332 18.04 44.22 14.28
C PRO A 332 16.61 44.75 14.04
N ARG A 333 16.29 45.12 12.79
CA ARG A 333 14.97 45.58 12.31
C ARG A 333 14.94 45.48 10.78
N CYS A 334 13.74 45.46 10.21
CA CYS A 334 13.55 45.60 8.77
C CYS A 334 13.75 47.07 8.33
N GLU A 335 14.19 47.25 7.09
CA GLU A 335 14.33 48.54 6.41
C GLU A 335 13.27 48.67 5.32
N GLN A 336 12.74 49.88 5.11
CA GLN A 336 11.66 50.11 4.15
C GLN A 336 12.21 50.28 2.72
N CYS A 337 11.57 49.66 1.74
CA CYS A 337 11.93 49.86 0.33
C CYS A 337 11.59 51.28 -0.15
N SER A 338 12.36 51.79 -1.11
CA SER A 338 12.04 53.07 -1.75
C SER A 338 10.79 52.96 -2.64
N GLU A 339 10.18 54.10 -2.98
CA GLU A 339 8.95 54.15 -3.80
C GLU A 339 9.12 53.48 -5.19
N TYR A 340 10.33 53.50 -5.74
CA TYR A 340 10.69 52.87 -7.01
C TYR A 340 11.09 51.39 -6.88
N GLU A 341 10.98 50.83 -5.68
CA GLU A 341 11.37 49.47 -5.35
C GLU A 341 10.20 48.70 -4.69
N TYR A 342 10.34 47.39 -4.66
CA TYR A 342 9.35 46.46 -4.14
C TYR A 342 10.05 45.29 -3.44
N SER A 343 9.40 44.77 -2.40
CA SER A 343 9.74 43.50 -1.79
C SER A 343 8.46 42.73 -1.43
N GLY A 344 8.50 41.41 -1.61
CA GLY A 344 7.56 40.51 -0.96
C GLY A 344 7.79 40.43 0.56
N PRO A 345 7.00 39.63 1.28
CA PRO A 345 7.33 39.26 2.65
C PRO A 345 8.69 38.58 2.72
N ARG A 346 9.35 38.62 3.89
CA ARG A 346 10.62 37.94 4.20
C ARG A 346 11.77 38.22 3.19
N ALA A 347 11.76 39.38 2.54
CA ALA A 347 12.74 39.70 1.51
C ALA A 347 14.14 40.04 2.09
N SER A 348 15.18 39.45 1.50
CA SER A 348 16.58 39.76 1.79
C SER A 348 17.06 41.11 1.22
N LYS A 349 16.36 41.63 0.21
CA LYS A 349 16.64 42.91 -0.46
C LYS A 349 15.42 43.40 -1.24
N CYS A 350 15.30 44.71 -1.42
CA CYS A 350 14.35 45.28 -2.37
C CYS A 350 14.78 45.00 -3.82
N GLN A 351 13.80 44.91 -4.72
CA GLN A 351 13.98 44.81 -6.16
C GLN A 351 13.42 46.07 -6.83
N ARG A 352 14.06 46.55 -7.91
CA ARG A 352 13.52 47.70 -8.67
C ARG A 352 12.23 47.33 -9.38
N ARG A 353 11.23 48.20 -9.27
CA ARG A 353 9.97 48.05 -9.99
C ARG A 353 10.20 48.23 -11.50
N PRO A 354 9.77 47.29 -12.35
CA PRO A 354 9.83 47.46 -13.80
C PRO A 354 8.73 48.41 -14.29
N ASN A 355 8.87 48.91 -15.52
CA ASN A 355 7.78 49.59 -16.21
C ASN A 355 6.67 48.58 -16.55
N CYS A 356 5.40 48.97 -16.37
CA CYS A 356 4.27 48.10 -16.67
C CYS A 356 4.21 47.69 -18.16
N LYS A 357 4.01 46.40 -18.40
CA LYS A 357 3.71 45.79 -19.70
C LYS A 357 2.20 45.57 -19.83
N SER A 358 1.72 45.25 -21.04
CA SER A 358 0.34 44.85 -21.26
C SER A 358 -0.10 43.62 -20.44
N SER A 359 0.84 42.74 -20.05
CA SER A 359 0.61 41.54 -19.24
C SER A 359 0.40 41.83 -17.75
N ASP A 360 0.80 43.00 -17.25
CA ASP A 360 0.53 43.42 -15.86
C ASP A 360 -0.92 43.90 -15.65
N TYR A 361 -1.70 44.02 -16.74
CA TYR A 361 -3.11 44.40 -16.74
C TYR A 361 -3.99 43.26 -17.24
N TYR A 362 -5.21 43.18 -16.72
CA TYR A 362 -6.26 42.28 -17.21
C TYR A 362 -7.55 43.05 -17.48
N SER A 363 -8.34 42.56 -18.44
CA SER A 363 -9.64 43.14 -18.79
C SER A 363 -10.74 42.62 -17.87
N ILE A 364 -11.42 43.50 -17.14
CA ILE A 364 -12.64 43.18 -16.39
C ILE A 364 -13.84 43.54 -17.26
N ARG A 365 -14.72 42.57 -17.51
CA ARG A 365 -15.99 42.75 -18.21
C ARG A 365 -17.14 42.83 -17.23
N SER A 366 -18.11 43.70 -17.50
CA SER A 366 -19.36 43.76 -16.74
C SER A 366 -20.22 42.51 -17.01
N ASN A 367 -20.64 41.82 -15.94
CA ASN A 367 -21.57 40.69 -16.03
C ASN A 367 -23.01 41.09 -16.44
N ILE A 368 -23.28 42.38 -16.59
CA ILE A 368 -24.56 42.94 -17.04
C ILE A 368 -24.38 43.47 -18.46
N CYS A 369 -25.14 42.88 -19.40
CA CYS A 369 -25.22 43.32 -20.78
C CYS A 369 -26.47 44.20 -20.99
N GLN A 370 -26.29 45.46 -21.38
CA GLN A 370 -27.39 46.39 -21.68
C GLN A 370 -27.38 46.74 -23.16
N ASN A 371 -28.54 46.63 -23.83
CA ASN A 371 -28.69 46.89 -25.27
C ASN A 371 -27.65 46.17 -26.15
N GLY A 372 -27.27 44.93 -25.78
CA GLY A 372 -26.28 44.12 -26.50
C GLY A 372 -24.81 44.55 -26.29
N SER A 373 -24.55 45.49 -25.39
CA SER A 373 -23.21 46.01 -25.07
C SER A 373 -22.86 45.86 -23.58
N GLN A 374 -21.58 45.70 -23.30
CA GLN A 374 -20.99 45.59 -21.97
C GLN A 374 -19.83 46.57 -21.81
N SER A 375 -19.57 47.01 -20.59
CA SER A 375 -18.39 47.82 -20.27
C SER A 375 -17.20 46.93 -19.96
N VAL A 376 -16.02 47.38 -20.41
CA VAL A 376 -14.72 46.74 -20.19
C VAL A 376 -13.78 47.75 -19.58
N SER A 377 -13.29 47.47 -18.37
CA SER A 377 -12.20 48.20 -17.72
C SER A 377 -10.91 47.37 -17.72
N TYR A 378 -9.79 48.02 -17.47
CA TYR A 378 -8.49 47.36 -17.32
C TYR A 378 -7.95 47.69 -15.93
N GLU A 379 -7.58 46.66 -15.18
CA GLU A 379 -7.03 46.78 -13.83
C GLU A 379 -5.68 46.04 -13.74
N LYS A 380 -4.84 46.41 -12.79
CA LYS A 380 -3.55 45.75 -12.56
C LYS A 380 -3.73 44.50 -11.72
N ILE A 381 -2.99 43.45 -12.07
CA ILE A 381 -2.86 42.25 -11.23
C ILE A 381 -2.25 42.66 -9.88
N LYS A 382 -2.82 42.19 -8.76
CA LYS A 382 -2.26 42.43 -7.43
C LYS A 382 -1.19 41.36 -7.09
N PRO A 383 -0.11 41.71 -6.36
CA PRO A 383 0.27 43.07 -5.96
C PRO A 383 0.77 43.90 -7.15
N ALA A 384 0.41 45.20 -7.18
CA ALA A 384 0.77 46.11 -8.25
C ALA A 384 2.24 46.57 -8.13
N VAL A 385 3.16 45.75 -8.63
CA VAL A 385 4.61 46.00 -8.55
C VAL A 385 5.08 47.05 -9.57
N CYS A 386 4.59 46.99 -10.82
CA CYS A 386 5.12 47.83 -11.91
C CYS A 386 4.74 49.32 -11.82
N VAL A 387 5.63 50.19 -12.34
CA VAL A 387 5.42 51.65 -12.42
C VAL A 387 4.84 52.04 -13.79
N GLU A 388 3.91 52.99 -13.79
CA GLU A 388 3.35 53.59 -15.01
C GLU A 388 4.16 54.80 -15.48
N PRO A 389 4.63 54.83 -16.74
CA PRO A 389 5.18 56.03 -17.35
C PRO A 389 4.05 56.98 -17.78
N GLY A 390 3.51 57.72 -16.80
CA GLY A 390 2.47 58.75 -17.01
C GLY A 390 1.04 58.26 -16.74
N LEU A 391 0.16 59.22 -16.44
CA LEU A 391 -1.18 58.98 -15.89
C LEU A 391 -2.18 58.43 -16.95
N SER A 392 -2.09 57.15 -17.30
CA SER A 392 -3.10 56.48 -18.13
C SER A 392 -4.26 55.97 -17.27
N GLN A 393 -5.24 56.83 -17.01
CA GLN A 393 -6.53 56.40 -16.44
C GLN A 393 -7.11 55.21 -17.23
N ALA A 394 -7.58 54.20 -16.51
CA ALA A 394 -8.18 53.00 -17.10
C ALA A 394 -9.32 53.37 -18.06
N LYS A 395 -9.05 53.27 -19.37
CA LYS A 395 -10.03 53.60 -20.41
C LYS A 395 -11.16 52.57 -20.40
N LYS A 396 -12.30 52.95 -19.82
CA LYS A 396 -13.54 52.19 -19.96
C LYS A 396 -13.93 52.15 -21.43
N LYS A 397 -13.87 50.96 -22.03
CA LYS A 397 -14.30 50.68 -23.41
C LYS A 397 -15.68 50.04 -23.36
N THR A 398 -16.47 50.24 -24.41
CA THR A 398 -17.72 49.49 -24.61
C THR A 398 -17.48 48.43 -25.68
N GLU A 399 -17.85 47.19 -25.40
CA GLU A 399 -17.74 46.05 -26.33
C GLU A 399 -19.09 45.34 -26.46
N ARG A 400 -19.27 44.57 -27.54
CA ARG A 400 -20.48 43.75 -27.72
C ARG A 400 -20.45 42.58 -26.73
N CYS A 401 -21.61 42.15 -26.27
CA CYS A 401 -21.70 41.00 -25.37
C CYS A 401 -21.47 39.68 -26.12
N SER A 402 -20.71 38.77 -25.52
CA SER A 402 -20.56 37.38 -25.96
C SER A 402 -21.85 36.59 -25.75
N ALA A 403 -21.96 35.42 -26.39
CA ALA A 403 -22.95 34.41 -26.02
C ALA A 403 -22.66 33.89 -24.60
N CYS A 404 -23.68 33.37 -23.91
CA CYS A 404 -23.49 32.76 -22.60
C CYS A 404 -22.77 31.39 -22.71
N ASN A 405 -22.43 30.79 -21.58
CA ASN A 405 -22.01 29.39 -21.54
C ASN A 405 -23.15 28.45 -21.98
N ALA A 406 -22.79 27.24 -22.42
CA ALA A 406 -23.79 26.24 -22.80
C ALA A 406 -24.64 25.85 -21.57
N GLY A 407 -25.93 25.59 -21.78
CA GLY A 407 -26.93 25.45 -20.73
C GLY A 407 -27.47 26.76 -20.15
N MET A 408 -26.98 27.91 -20.60
CA MET A 408 -27.49 29.24 -20.22
C MET A 408 -28.10 29.98 -21.42
N SER A 409 -28.89 31.02 -21.13
CA SER A 409 -29.20 32.08 -22.08
C SER A 409 -29.18 33.44 -21.38
N ARG A 410 -29.21 34.53 -22.16
CA ARG A 410 -29.17 35.89 -21.60
C ARG A 410 -30.58 36.38 -21.30
N ASP A 411 -30.87 36.63 -20.02
CA ASP A 411 -32.15 37.24 -19.64
C ASP A 411 -32.25 38.68 -20.18
N LYS A 412 -33.43 39.01 -20.71
CA LYS A 412 -33.69 40.28 -21.41
C LYS A 412 -33.93 41.46 -20.47
N THR A 413 -34.20 41.19 -19.20
CA THR A 413 -34.53 42.19 -18.16
C THR A 413 -33.35 42.48 -17.25
N THR A 414 -32.61 41.45 -16.82
CA THR A 414 -31.42 41.56 -15.97
C THR A 414 -30.14 41.78 -16.78
N GLY A 415 -30.13 41.36 -18.05
CA GLY A 415 -28.95 41.40 -18.94
C GLY A 415 -27.88 40.35 -18.61
N LYS A 416 -28.11 39.50 -17.60
CA LYS A 416 -27.19 38.47 -17.13
C LYS A 416 -27.40 37.15 -17.87
N CYS A 417 -26.40 36.27 -17.81
CA CYS A 417 -26.56 34.88 -18.22
C CYS A 417 -27.20 34.10 -17.07
N GLU A 418 -28.30 33.41 -17.36
CA GLU A 418 -29.07 32.61 -16.40
C GLU A 418 -29.26 31.19 -16.99
N TYR A 419 -29.30 30.17 -16.13
CA TYR A 419 -29.48 28.79 -16.57
C TYR A 419 -30.84 28.58 -17.23
N CYS A 420 -30.87 27.80 -18.31
CA CYS A 420 -32.12 27.28 -18.86
C CYS A 420 -32.79 26.31 -17.88
N ASP A 421 -34.11 26.12 -18.00
CA ASP A 421 -34.86 25.19 -17.16
C ASP A 421 -34.27 23.76 -17.24
N SER A 422 -33.57 23.36 -16.18
CA SER A 422 -32.87 22.07 -16.05
C SER A 422 -33.78 20.84 -16.10
N THR A 423 -35.10 21.02 -16.18
CA THR A 423 -36.08 19.95 -16.28
C THR A 423 -36.58 19.71 -17.71
N ALA A 424 -36.47 20.71 -18.61
CA ALA A 424 -37.11 20.65 -19.93
C ALA A 424 -36.36 21.34 -21.08
N GLU A 425 -35.37 22.20 -20.79
CA GLU A 425 -34.71 23.06 -21.78
C GLU A 425 -33.19 22.89 -21.79
N TYR A 426 -32.60 23.18 -22.95
CA TYR A 426 -31.16 23.14 -23.19
C TYR A 426 -30.73 24.33 -24.04
N SER A 427 -29.43 24.63 -24.04
CA SER A 427 -28.82 25.68 -24.87
C SER A 427 -27.43 25.24 -25.29
N ASP A 428 -27.28 24.85 -26.55
CA ASP A 428 -26.03 24.43 -27.18
C ASP A 428 -25.18 25.64 -27.64
N ASP A 429 -25.83 26.75 -28.00
CA ASP A 429 -25.20 27.97 -28.53
C ASP A 429 -25.00 29.10 -27.50
N GLY A 430 -25.61 29.00 -26.32
CA GLY A 430 -25.56 30.04 -25.29
C GLY A 430 -26.40 31.29 -25.60
N LEU A 431 -27.30 31.22 -26.59
CA LEU A 431 -28.12 32.35 -27.06
C LEU A 431 -29.59 32.23 -26.62
N VAL A 432 -30.19 31.05 -26.77
CA VAL A 432 -31.63 30.83 -26.54
C VAL A 432 -31.88 29.45 -25.96
N CYS A 433 -32.62 29.38 -24.85
CA CYS A 433 -33.12 28.11 -24.31
C CYS A 433 -34.15 27.48 -25.27
N LYS A 434 -33.90 26.22 -25.65
CA LYS A 434 -34.70 25.41 -26.56
C LYS A 434 -35.27 24.24 -25.76
N LYS A 435 -36.52 23.84 -26.00
CA LYS A 435 -37.08 22.64 -25.36
C LYS A 435 -36.41 21.38 -25.90
N CYS A 436 -36.14 20.42 -25.02
CA CYS A 436 -35.64 19.11 -25.45
C CYS A 436 -36.63 18.42 -26.40
N PRO A 437 -36.13 17.69 -27.44
CA PRO A 437 -36.96 16.87 -28.30
C PRO A 437 -37.84 15.87 -27.54
N GLU A 438 -38.94 15.42 -28.16
CA GLU A 438 -39.79 14.38 -27.56
C GLU A 438 -38.99 13.14 -27.13
N LYS A 439 -39.34 12.58 -25.97
CA LYS A 439 -38.68 11.42 -25.35
C LYS A 439 -37.17 11.63 -25.13
N SER A 440 -36.75 12.85 -24.80
CA SER A 440 -35.39 13.15 -24.33
C SER A 440 -35.40 14.01 -23.07
N VAL A 441 -34.31 13.98 -22.32
CA VAL A 441 -34.13 14.75 -21.08
C VAL A 441 -32.84 15.58 -21.14
N PRO A 442 -32.80 16.78 -20.55
CA PRO A 442 -31.59 17.59 -20.46
C PRO A 442 -30.50 16.90 -19.61
N GLU A 443 -29.24 16.90 -20.07
CA GLU A 443 -28.10 16.56 -19.20
C GLU A 443 -27.68 17.81 -18.42
N ALA A 444 -28.25 17.99 -17.23
CA ALA A 444 -28.00 19.16 -16.40
C ALA A 444 -26.59 19.14 -15.79
N GLY A 445 -25.95 20.31 -15.76
CA GLY A 445 -24.57 20.44 -15.32
C GLY A 445 -24.05 21.87 -15.40
N TYR A 446 -22.73 21.99 -15.29
CA TYR A 446 -21.98 23.21 -15.58
C TYR A 446 -21.14 22.94 -16.83
N PHE A 447 -21.27 23.79 -17.86
CA PHE A 447 -20.60 23.61 -19.15
C PHE A 447 -19.84 24.89 -19.53
N PHE A 448 -18.72 25.13 -18.83
CA PHE A 448 -17.93 26.34 -19.00
C PHE A 448 -16.99 26.20 -20.20
N THR A 449 -17.31 26.90 -21.28
CA THR A 449 -16.56 26.96 -22.54
C THR A 449 -16.25 28.39 -23.00
N ARG A 450 -16.81 29.38 -22.30
CA ARG A 450 -16.57 30.82 -22.47
C ARG A 450 -16.22 31.42 -21.12
N TRP A 451 -15.19 32.25 -21.12
CA TRP A 451 -14.67 32.91 -19.93
C TRP A 451 -14.59 34.42 -20.20
N ASP A 452 -15.71 35.02 -20.63
CA ASP A 452 -15.85 36.49 -20.69
C ASP A 452 -15.99 37.08 -19.27
N VAL A 453 -16.68 36.36 -18.40
CA VAL A 453 -16.91 36.64 -16.97
C VAL A 453 -16.77 35.33 -16.18
N LEU A 454 -16.23 35.38 -14.95
CA LEU A 454 -16.21 34.24 -14.03
C LEU A 454 -17.65 33.81 -13.65
N PRO A 455 -18.04 32.54 -13.84
CA PRO A 455 -19.33 32.02 -13.35
C PRO A 455 -19.45 32.12 -11.83
N ALA A 456 -20.67 32.16 -11.31
CA ALA A 456 -20.93 32.40 -9.88
C ALA A 456 -20.43 31.26 -8.96
N GLU A 457 -20.28 30.07 -9.52
CA GLU A 457 -19.81 28.84 -8.89
C GLU A 457 -18.28 28.71 -8.91
N VAL A 458 -17.58 29.62 -9.60
CA VAL A 458 -16.13 29.62 -9.75
C VAL A 458 -15.52 30.72 -8.88
N SER A 459 -14.61 30.35 -7.98
CA SER A 459 -13.80 31.28 -7.19
C SER A 459 -12.32 31.14 -7.52
N THR A 460 -11.55 32.21 -7.33
CA THR A 460 -10.10 32.22 -7.54
C THR A 460 -9.41 32.67 -6.25
N THR A 461 -8.52 31.84 -5.71
CA THR A 461 -7.82 32.05 -4.44
C THR A 461 -6.31 31.85 -4.62
N CYS A 462 -5.52 32.21 -3.61
CA CYS A 462 -4.10 31.89 -3.58
C CYS A 462 -3.63 31.61 -2.15
N GLU A 463 -2.56 30.84 -2.04
CA GLU A 463 -1.94 30.39 -0.78
C GLU A 463 -0.41 30.55 -0.92
N TYR A 464 0.30 30.84 0.17
CA TYR A 464 1.76 30.77 0.20
C TYR A 464 2.22 29.34 0.52
N ILE A 465 3.24 28.85 -0.17
CA ILE A 465 3.74 27.46 -0.06
C ILE A 465 4.41 27.21 1.30
N SER A 466 5.07 28.23 1.85
CA SER A 466 5.81 28.21 3.12
C SER A 466 5.17 29.15 4.15
N PRO A 467 4.55 28.62 5.23
CA PRO A 467 3.90 29.43 6.25
C PRO A 467 4.90 29.89 7.32
N ASP A 468 5.64 30.95 7.04
CA ASP A 468 6.38 31.68 8.07
C ASP A 468 5.41 32.51 8.95
N GLU A 469 4.74 31.80 9.85
CA GLU A 469 4.02 32.23 11.07
C GLU A 469 3.68 33.73 11.16
N GLY A 470 2.59 34.14 10.49
CA GLY A 470 2.08 35.53 10.59
C GLY A 470 0.62 35.76 10.21
N GLY A 471 -0.13 34.73 9.79
CA GLY A 471 -1.53 34.88 9.33
C GLY A 471 -1.69 35.81 8.12
N GLN A 472 -0.63 35.98 7.31
CA GLN A 472 -0.62 36.93 6.20
C GLN A 472 -1.33 36.32 4.99
N GLN A 473 -2.55 36.81 4.71
CA GLN A 473 -3.33 36.44 3.53
C GLN A 473 -2.51 36.66 2.24
N CYS A 474 -2.64 35.74 1.29
CA CYS A 474 -2.09 35.94 -0.05
C CYS A 474 -2.92 37.00 -0.81
N ASP A 475 -2.26 38.07 -1.25
CA ASP A 475 -2.88 39.25 -1.89
C ASP A 475 -3.00 39.16 -3.43
N VAL A 476 -2.79 37.98 -4.03
CA VAL A 476 -2.91 37.80 -5.49
C VAL A 476 -4.37 37.70 -5.89
N ALA A 477 -4.91 38.79 -6.41
CA ALA A 477 -6.29 38.88 -6.87
C ALA A 477 -6.39 39.54 -8.25
N PRO A 478 -7.08 38.91 -9.23
CA PRO A 478 -7.52 37.52 -9.24
C PRO A 478 -6.32 36.56 -9.42
N ALA A 479 -6.43 35.32 -8.92
CA ALA A 479 -5.40 34.30 -9.12
C ALA A 479 -5.50 33.60 -10.48
N TRP A 480 -6.70 33.62 -11.10
CA TRP A 480 -6.97 33.13 -12.45
C TRP A 480 -7.77 34.18 -13.23
N ILE A 481 -7.38 34.44 -14.47
CA ILE A 481 -7.82 35.57 -15.29
C ILE A 481 -8.66 35.06 -16.48
N PRO A 482 -9.94 35.46 -16.59
CA PRO A 482 -10.83 35.02 -17.66
C PRO A 482 -10.58 35.81 -18.97
N PHE A 483 -10.39 35.09 -20.07
CA PHE A 483 -10.38 35.58 -21.46
C PHE A 483 -11.49 34.88 -22.24
N ASP A 484 -12.15 35.54 -23.21
CA ASP A 484 -13.40 35.05 -23.85
C ASP A 484 -13.44 33.55 -24.20
N ASP A 485 -12.33 32.96 -24.65
CA ASP A 485 -12.17 31.55 -25.04
C ASP A 485 -11.45 30.63 -24.03
N ARG A 486 -10.89 31.15 -22.92
CA ARG A 486 -10.07 30.40 -21.94
C ARG A 486 -9.80 31.18 -20.64
N ILE A 487 -9.52 30.48 -19.54
CA ILE A 487 -9.05 31.08 -18.29
C ILE A 487 -7.58 30.71 -18.04
N GLU A 488 -6.74 31.69 -17.70
CA GLU A 488 -5.30 31.51 -17.48
C GLU A 488 -4.90 31.84 -16.03
N SER A 489 -3.92 31.14 -15.46
CA SER A 489 -3.32 31.50 -14.18
C SER A 489 -2.64 32.88 -14.24
N ALA A 490 -2.78 33.69 -13.20
CA ALA A 490 -2.26 35.07 -13.19
C ALA A 490 -0.73 35.16 -13.24
N GLN A 491 -0.21 36.01 -14.14
CA GLN A 491 1.21 36.35 -14.23
C GLN A 491 1.58 37.36 -13.14
N THR A 492 1.61 36.90 -11.89
CA THR A 492 1.83 37.74 -10.70
C THR A 492 3.32 37.87 -10.31
N TRP A 493 3.67 39.00 -9.70
CA TRP A 493 5.01 39.24 -9.12
C TRP A 493 5.19 38.71 -7.70
N ALA A 494 4.12 38.20 -7.06
CA ALA A 494 4.24 37.46 -5.81
C ALA A 494 4.99 36.14 -6.04
N THR A 495 5.90 35.77 -5.15
CA THR A 495 6.70 34.54 -5.20
C THR A 495 6.27 33.55 -4.13
N GLY A 496 6.54 32.26 -4.34
CA GLY A 496 6.20 31.21 -3.37
C GLY A 496 4.69 31.00 -3.19
N VAL A 497 3.91 31.23 -4.25
CA VAL A 497 2.43 31.13 -4.20
C VAL A 497 1.89 29.99 -5.06
N ALA A 498 0.83 29.34 -4.56
CA ALA A 498 -0.08 28.53 -5.35
C ALA A 498 -1.26 29.38 -5.82
N LEU A 499 -1.63 29.26 -7.10
CA LEU A 499 -2.74 29.96 -7.72
C LEU A 499 -3.91 28.99 -7.93
N GLU A 500 -5.04 29.24 -7.28
CA GLU A 500 -6.14 28.29 -7.21
C GLU A 500 -7.39 28.77 -7.94
N LEU A 501 -8.01 27.83 -8.65
CA LEU A 501 -9.34 27.95 -9.24
C LEU A 501 -10.23 26.87 -8.63
N SER A 502 -11.26 27.28 -7.89
CA SER A 502 -12.24 26.39 -7.26
C SER A 502 -13.58 26.44 -7.99
N VAL A 503 -14.20 25.29 -8.24
CA VAL A 503 -15.54 25.15 -8.83
C VAL A 503 -16.45 24.38 -7.87
N LYS A 504 -17.50 25.03 -7.38
CA LYS A 504 -18.33 24.52 -6.28
C LYS A 504 -19.65 23.91 -6.75
N VAL A 505 -19.78 22.59 -6.65
CA VAL A 505 -21.02 21.83 -6.91
C VAL A 505 -21.79 21.64 -5.60
N SER A 506 -22.53 22.69 -5.21
CA SER A 506 -23.27 22.70 -3.93
C SER A 506 -24.45 21.69 -3.84
N PRO A 507 -25.19 21.36 -4.92
CA PRO A 507 -26.29 20.39 -4.84
C PRO A 507 -25.85 18.92 -4.71
N GLY A 508 -24.60 18.61 -5.10
CA GLY A 508 -24.14 17.24 -5.30
C GLY A 508 -24.49 16.71 -6.70
N PHE A 509 -24.61 15.38 -6.82
CA PHE A 509 -24.80 14.72 -8.11
C PHE A 509 -26.02 13.79 -8.13
N PHE A 510 -26.80 13.90 -9.20
CA PHE A 510 -27.97 13.06 -9.45
C PHE A 510 -28.08 12.70 -10.93
N ASN A 511 -28.08 11.39 -11.22
CA ASN A 511 -28.12 10.86 -12.58
C ASN A 511 -29.39 10.03 -12.82
N PRO A 512 -30.39 10.55 -13.54
CA PRO A 512 -31.64 9.83 -13.81
C PRO A 512 -31.45 8.64 -14.76
N LEU A 513 -30.34 8.58 -15.52
CA LEU A 513 -30.02 7.53 -16.48
C LEU A 513 -29.01 6.50 -15.94
N ARG A 514 -28.78 6.47 -14.62
CA ARG A 514 -27.90 5.50 -13.96
C ARG A 514 -28.60 4.16 -13.77
N MET A 515 -28.01 3.08 -14.26
CA MET A 515 -28.63 1.75 -14.13
C MET A 515 -28.60 1.29 -12.67
N GLY A 516 -29.68 0.64 -12.24
CA GLY A 516 -29.94 0.32 -10.83
C GLY A 516 -30.45 1.50 -9.98
N GLY A 517 -30.74 2.67 -10.58
CA GLY A 517 -31.47 3.76 -9.93
C GLY A 517 -30.80 4.28 -8.66
N LEU A 518 -31.54 4.35 -7.56
CA LEU A 518 -31.01 4.74 -6.23
C LEU A 518 -30.54 3.55 -5.38
N THR A 519 -30.85 2.30 -5.76
CA THR A 519 -30.54 1.11 -4.95
C THR A 519 -29.17 0.51 -5.28
N ALA A 520 -28.66 0.70 -6.50
CA ALA A 520 -27.28 0.36 -6.84
C ALA A 520 -26.29 1.37 -6.25
N ARG A 521 -25.18 0.89 -5.69
CA ARG A 521 -24.07 1.78 -5.30
C ARG A 521 -23.35 2.32 -6.54
N PRO A 522 -22.85 3.56 -6.54
CA PRO A 522 -22.07 4.07 -7.67
C PRO A 522 -20.72 3.37 -7.72
N SER A 523 -20.20 3.16 -8.93
CA SER A 523 -18.92 2.52 -9.17
C SER A 523 -18.19 3.23 -10.32
N LEU A 524 -16.91 2.91 -10.53
CA LEU A 524 -16.12 3.49 -11.62
C LEU A 524 -16.75 3.23 -13.00
N ASP A 525 -17.40 2.06 -13.16
CA ASP A 525 -18.05 1.63 -14.39
C ASP A 525 -19.49 2.17 -14.54
N ASN A 526 -20.14 2.58 -13.45
CA ASN A 526 -21.50 3.16 -13.42
C ASN A 526 -21.53 4.45 -12.56
N PRO A 527 -20.82 5.51 -12.98
CA PRO A 527 -20.66 6.71 -12.17
C PRO A 527 -21.91 7.59 -12.11
N MET A 528 -21.94 8.48 -11.12
CA MET A 528 -22.95 9.54 -11.00
C MET A 528 -22.79 10.57 -12.13
N GLY A 529 -21.59 11.08 -12.35
CA GLY A 529 -21.34 12.09 -13.38
C GLY A 529 -19.94 11.99 -13.96
N TYR A 530 -19.60 12.93 -14.83
CA TYR A 530 -18.24 13.12 -15.30
C TYR A 530 -17.83 14.57 -15.11
N ILE A 531 -16.58 14.76 -14.71
CA ILE A 531 -15.88 16.03 -14.84
C ILE A 531 -14.91 15.92 -16.02
N SER A 532 -14.84 16.97 -16.84
CA SER A 532 -13.88 17.07 -17.93
C SER A 532 -13.27 18.47 -18.02
N ILE A 533 -11.95 18.51 -18.15
CA ILE A 533 -11.17 19.75 -18.17
C ILE A 533 -10.19 19.70 -19.35
N ASP A 534 -10.25 20.72 -20.21
CA ASP A 534 -9.33 20.92 -21.34
C ASP A 534 -8.24 21.89 -20.92
N ILE A 535 -7.01 21.40 -20.76
CA ILE A 535 -5.93 22.14 -20.08
C ILE A 535 -4.58 22.02 -20.81
N GLU A 536 -3.82 23.11 -20.76
CA GLU A 536 -2.45 23.25 -21.27
C GLU A 536 -1.57 23.89 -20.18
N MET A 537 -0.29 23.52 -20.11
CA MET A 537 0.69 24.16 -19.22
C MET A 537 1.92 24.56 -20.01
N VAL A 538 2.34 25.83 -19.88
CA VAL A 538 3.57 26.35 -20.46
C VAL A 538 4.48 26.74 -19.30
N CYS A 539 5.61 26.05 -19.17
CA CYS A 539 6.52 26.18 -18.02
C CYS A 539 7.99 26.31 -18.45
N ALA A 540 8.77 27.10 -17.72
CA ALA A 540 10.21 27.27 -17.94
C ALA A 540 11.01 25.99 -17.68
N ASP A 541 10.67 25.23 -16.64
CA ASP A 541 11.31 23.94 -16.33
C ASP A 541 10.34 22.89 -15.74
N GLN A 542 10.88 21.77 -15.25
CA GLN A 542 10.12 20.61 -14.75
C GLN A 542 9.61 20.77 -13.30
N THR A 543 9.99 21.84 -12.60
CA THR A 543 9.55 22.13 -11.21
C THR A 543 8.20 22.84 -11.14
N CYS A 544 7.70 23.33 -12.28
CA CYS A 544 6.33 23.78 -12.48
C CYS A 544 5.34 22.63 -12.21
N GLN A 545 4.27 22.87 -11.45
CA GLN A 545 3.31 21.84 -11.03
C GLN A 545 1.86 22.32 -11.10
N LEU A 546 0.95 21.41 -11.43
CA LEU A 546 -0.50 21.63 -11.35
C LEU A 546 -1.18 20.43 -10.71
N TYR A 547 -1.97 20.70 -9.68
CA TYR A 547 -2.81 19.71 -9.00
C TYR A 547 -4.27 19.98 -9.35
N PHE A 548 -5.00 18.91 -9.65
CA PHE A 548 -6.45 18.92 -9.79
C PHE A 548 -7.03 17.96 -8.76
N VAL A 549 -7.82 18.49 -7.83
CA VAL A 549 -8.31 17.75 -6.66
C VAL A 549 -9.83 17.91 -6.49
N GLN A 550 -10.42 16.94 -5.81
CA GLN A 550 -11.82 16.91 -5.40
C GLN A 550 -11.90 17.00 -3.88
N GLU A 551 -12.68 17.96 -3.37
CA GLU A 551 -12.88 18.23 -1.94
C GLU A 551 -14.37 18.07 -1.59
N ARG A 552 -14.68 17.57 -0.39
CA ARG A 552 -16.07 17.36 0.07
C ARG A 552 -16.57 18.56 0.87
N ILE A 553 -17.73 19.08 0.49
CA ILE A 553 -18.35 20.21 1.19
C ILE A 553 -19.16 19.67 2.38
N ASN A 554 -18.78 20.08 3.61
CA ASN A 554 -19.42 19.74 4.89
C ASN A 554 -19.09 18.36 5.52
N ALA A 555 -17.98 17.70 5.18
CA ALA A 555 -17.48 16.60 6.02
C ALA A 555 -17.02 17.16 7.38
N SER A 556 -17.61 16.72 8.50
CA SER A 556 -17.21 17.13 9.87
C SER A 556 -15.89 16.51 10.35
N LEU A 557 -15.16 15.89 9.42
CA LEU A 557 -13.84 15.28 9.57
C LEU A 557 -13.00 15.86 8.43
N GLN A 558 -11.81 16.37 8.79
CA GLN A 558 -10.87 17.16 7.97
C GLN A 558 -10.92 16.91 6.45
N ASN A 559 -10.93 18.01 5.68
CA ASN A 559 -11.01 18.10 4.23
C ASN A 559 -10.27 16.95 3.52
N HIS A 560 -11.03 15.93 3.10
CA HIS A 560 -10.51 14.82 2.33
C HIS A 560 -10.38 15.27 0.87
N PHE A 561 -9.15 15.51 0.43
CA PHE A 561 -8.83 15.85 -0.95
C PHE A 561 -8.47 14.60 -1.74
N ASP A 562 -9.32 14.21 -2.67
CA ASP A 562 -9.03 13.15 -3.65
C ASP A 562 -8.30 13.77 -4.86
N VAL A 563 -7.05 13.39 -5.09
CA VAL A 563 -6.23 13.93 -6.20
C VAL A 563 -6.63 13.26 -7.51
N ILE A 564 -7.30 14.01 -8.40
CA ILE A 564 -7.69 13.57 -9.74
C ILE A 564 -6.48 13.52 -10.68
N ALA A 565 -5.64 14.56 -10.64
CA ALA A 565 -4.42 14.64 -11.44
C ALA A 565 -3.33 15.49 -10.76
N ALA A 566 -2.08 15.13 -11.02
CA ALA A 566 -0.89 15.92 -10.72
C ALA A 566 -0.01 15.96 -11.97
N LEU A 567 0.31 17.16 -12.46
CA LEU A 567 0.98 17.42 -13.73
C LEU A 567 2.22 18.27 -13.50
N ASN A 568 3.35 17.88 -14.10
CA ASN A 568 4.64 18.55 -13.90
C ASN A 568 5.20 19.07 -15.23
N GLY A 569 5.88 20.21 -15.21
CA GLY A 569 6.50 20.84 -16.38
C GLY A 569 5.51 21.25 -17.47
N THR A 570 6.02 21.50 -18.68
CA THR A 570 5.18 21.84 -19.84
C THR A 570 4.30 20.66 -20.26
N GLN A 571 3.01 20.90 -20.43
CA GLN A 571 2.00 19.90 -20.80
C GLN A 571 1.25 20.35 -22.06
N PRO A 572 1.20 19.54 -23.13
CA PRO A 572 0.43 19.87 -24.32
C PRO A 572 -1.07 19.88 -24.00
N ARG A 573 -1.84 20.71 -24.71
CA ARG A 573 -3.29 20.79 -24.56
C ARG A 573 -3.95 19.42 -24.65
N ARG A 574 -4.71 19.05 -23.62
CA ARG A 574 -5.47 17.79 -23.57
C ARG A 574 -6.71 17.89 -22.70
N ILE A 575 -7.70 17.09 -23.08
CA ILE A 575 -8.93 16.90 -22.31
C ILE A 575 -8.74 15.73 -21.36
N PHE A 576 -8.77 16.01 -20.05
CA PHE A 576 -8.96 14.99 -19.02
C PHE A 576 -10.45 14.74 -18.82
N ARG A 577 -10.82 13.49 -18.52
CA ARG A 577 -12.17 13.12 -18.11
C ARG A 577 -12.08 12.16 -16.94
N TYR A 578 -12.81 12.43 -15.86
CA TYR A 578 -12.79 11.65 -14.62
C TYR A 578 -14.23 11.28 -14.19
N PRO A 579 -14.49 10.01 -13.83
CA PRO A 579 -15.80 9.56 -13.37
C PRO A 579 -16.06 9.95 -11.91
N ILE A 580 -17.22 10.53 -11.64
CA ILE A 580 -17.64 10.94 -10.30
C ILE A 580 -18.45 9.81 -9.68
N VAL A 581 -17.93 9.20 -8.60
CA VAL A 581 -18.53 8.02 -7.94
C VAL A 581 -19.27 8.35 -6.64
N GLU A 582 -19.37 9.62 -6.26
CA GLU A 582 -20.10 10.06 -5.08
C GLU A 582 -21.23 11.02 -5.46
N ASN A 583 -22.25 11.11 -4.61
CA ASN A 583 -23.43 11.95 -4.83
C ASN A 583 -23.44 13.22 -3.95
N SER A 584 -22.43 13.39 -3.10
CA SER A 584 -22.32 14.48 -2.12
C SER A 584 -21.92 15.83 -2.73
N PRO A 585 -22.32 16.95 -2.10
CA PRO A 585 -21.79 18.29 -2.41
C PRO A 585 -20.26 18.32 -2.43
N THR A 586 -19.70 18.83 -3.53
CA THR A 586 -18.29 18.66 -3.88
C THR A 586 -17.72 19.95 -4.47
N GLN A 587 -16.48 20.28 -4.12
CA GLN A 587 -15.70 21.37 -4.68
C GLN A 587 -14.50 20.79 -5.45
N PHE A 588 -14.27 21.26 -6.66
CA PHE A 588 -13.10 20.87 -7.45
C PHE A 588 -12.09 22.01 -7.46
N VAL A 589 -10.83 21.75 -7.12
CA VAL A 589 -9.79 22.76 -7.03
C VAL A 589 -8.66 22.45 -8.01
N VAL A 590 -8.30 23.44 -8.84
CA VAL A 590 -7.12 23.42 -9.70
C VAL A 590 -6.10 24.39 -9.11
N ALA A 591 -5.01 23.85 -8.55
CA ALA A 591 -3.93 24.62 -7.94
C ALA A 591 -2.67 24.58 -8.81
N PHE A 592 -2.18 25.74 -9.26
CA PHE A 592 -1.00 25.87 -10.10
C PHE A 592 0.17 26.53 -9.35
N MET A 593 1.36 25.95 -9.45
CA MET A 593 2.62 26.45 -8.92
C MET A 593 3.64 26.54 -10.06
N ARG A 594 4.42 27.62 -10.08
CA ARG A 594 5.35 27.92 -11.19
C ARG A 594 6.71 27.27 -10.95
N SER A 595 7.53 27.23 -12.01
CA SER A 595 8.92 26.79 -11.88
C SER A 595 9.63 27.62 -10.80
N GLY A 596 10.27 26.94 -9.85
CA GLY A 596 11.00 27.58 -8.75
C GLY A 596 10.17 28.17 -7.60
N SER A 597 8.84 28.00 -7.55
CA SER A 597 8.00 28.60 -6.48
C SER A 597 8.40 28.12 -5.07
N ALA A 598 8.77 26.84 -4.89
CA ALA A 598 9.28 26.33 -3.61
C ALA A 598 10.59 26.99 -3.12
N LEU A 599 11.24 27.80 -3.96
CA LEU A 599 12.50 28.51 -3.71
C LEU A 599 12.34 30.03 -3.81
N GLU A 600 11.09 30.53 -3.81
CA GLU A 600 10.71 31.93 -4.04
C GLU A 600 11.34 32.55 -5.30
N ARG A 601 11.60 31.72 -6.32
CA ARG A 601 12.24 32.10 -7.59
C ARG A 601 11.35 31.79 -8.78
N ASP A 602 10.07 32.12 -8.64
CA ASP A 602 9.01 31.88 -9.61
C ASP A 602 9.33 32.42 -11.01
N ALA A 603 9.21 31.56 -12.03
CA ALA A 603 9.27 31.96 -13.42
C ALA A 603 7.98 32.69 -13.86
N LEU A 604 8.06 33.99 -14.10
CA LEU A 604 6.91 34.84 -14.53
C LEU A 604 6.29 34.44 -15.88
N THR A 605 7.01 33.68 -16.71
CA THR A 605 6.54 33.17 -18.00
C THR A 605 5.54 32.03 -17.88
N ASP A 606 5.52 31.38 -16.72
CA ASP A 606 4.81 30.13 -16.50
C ASP A 606 3.32 30.38 -16.32
N ARG A 607 2.52 29.57 -17.01
CA ARG A 607 1.05 29.65 -16.94
C ARG A 607 0.39 28.31 -17.21
N ALA A 608 -0.69 28.07 -16.48
CA ALA A 608 -1.70 27.07 -16.82
C ALA A 608 -2.87 27.75 -17.53
N ILE A 609 -3.45 27.07 -18.53
CA ILE A 609 -4.53 27.56 -19.38
C ILE A 609 -5.63 26.50 -19.40
N ILE A 610 -6.86 26.86 -19.03
CA ILE A 610 -8.03 25.99 -19.11
C ILE A 610 -8.98 26.56 -20.18
N TYR A 611 -9.27 25.77 -21.20
CA TYR A 611 -10.18 26.15 -22.28
C TYR A 611 -11.64 25.83 -21.94
N SER A 612 -11.90 24.65 -21.39
CA SER A 612 -13.23 24.25 -20.93
C SER A 612 -13.21 23.48 -19.63
N PHE A 613 -14.23 23.67 -18.81
CA PHE A 613 -14.47 22.97 -17.56
C PHE A 613 -15.94 22.55 -17.51
N ASN A 614 -16.20 21.26 -17.73
CA ASN A 614 -17.56 20.72 -17.78
C ASN A 614 -17.79 19.68 -16.67
N VAL A 615 -18.93 19.74 -16.02
CA VAL A 615 -19.38 18.81 -14.96
C VAL A 615 -20.81 18.39 -15.25
N SER A 616 -21.07 17.10 -15.43
CA SER A 616 -22.40 16.58 -15.76
C SER A 616 -23.15 15.96 -14.56
N ASN A 617 -24.47 15.86 -14.69
CA ASN A 617 -25.40 15.27 -13.72
C ASN A 617 -25.41 15.97 -12.36
N ILE A 618 -25.43 17.31 -12.37
CA ILE A 618 -25.57 18.12 -11.16
C ILE A 618 -27.03 18.11 -10.71
N GLY A 619 -27.24 17.88 -9.42
CA GLY A 619 -28.57 17.83 -8.83
C GLY A 619 -28.59 17.17 -7.46
N ASP A 620 -29.63 17.47 -6.69
CA ASP A 620 -29.82 16.91 -5.36
C ASP A 620 -30.45 15.51 -5.43
N PRO A 621 -29.76 14.45 -4.95
CA PRO A 621 -30.28 13.10 -4.96
C PRO A 621 -31.49 12.89 -4.02
N ALA A 622 -31.69 13.74 -3.00
CA ALA A 622 -32.81 13.63 -2.07
C ALA A 622 -34.12 14.13 -2.68
N SER A 623 -34.12 15.30 -3.32
CA SER A 623 -35.28 15.83 -4.04
C SER A 623 -35.45 15.28 -5.46
N LYS A 624 -34.45 14.56 -5.99
CA LYS A 624 -34.36 14.05 -7.38
C LYS A 624 -34.46 15.15 -8.44
N LYS A 625 -34.01 16.37 -8.11
CA LYS A 625 -34.04 17.52 -9.01
C LYS A 625 -32.66 17.77 -9.60
N THR A 626 -32.63 18.00 -10.91
CA THR A 626 -31.47 18.47 -11.65
C THR A 626 -31.28 19.97 -11.45
N GLU A 627 -30.03 20.42 -11.30
CA GLU A 627 -29.65 21.82 -11.12
C GLU A 627 -28.51 22.22 -12.07
N GLY A 628 -28.29 23.53 -12.24
CA GLY A 628 -27.46 24.07 -13.33
C GLY A 628 -28.26 24.16 -14.64
N GLY A 629 -27.61 23.98 -15.77
CA GLY A 629 -28.24 24.02 -17.10
C GLY A 629 -27.72 22.93 -18.02
N ALA A 630 -28.38 22.70 -19.15
CA ALA A 630 -28.02 21.61 -20.06
C ALA A 630 -27.47 22.10 -21.40
N ALA A 631 -26.26 21.66 -21.76
CA ALA A 631 -25.69 21.88 -23.08
C ALA A 631 -26.34 20.97 -24.15
N ILE A 632 -26.81 19.79 -23.75
CA ILE A 632 -27.36 18.76 -24.64
C ILE A 632 -28.58 18.06 -24.01
N CYS A 633 -29.43 17.47 -24.85
CA CYS A 633 -30.48 16.52 -24.42
C CYS A 633 -30.06 15.09 -24.77
N VAL A 634 -30.26 14.17 -23.82
CA VAL A 634 -30.03 12.74 -23.99
C VAL A 634 -31.36 12.04 -24.23
N ARG A 635 -31.43 11.18 -25.26
CA ARG A 635 -32.63 10.38 -25.54
C ARG A 635 -32.94 9.44 -24.38
N CYS A 636 -34.22 9.30 -24.06
CA CYS A 636 -34.68 8.49 -22.96
C CYS A 636 -34.84 7.02 -23.36
N PRO A 637 -34.20 6.06 -22.67
CA PRO A 637 -34.36 4.64 -22.96
C PRO A 637 -35.77 4.09 -22.66
N ASN A 638 -36.39 4.58 -21.59
CA ASN A 638 -37.74 4.18 -21.15
C ASN A 638 -38.52 5.40 -20.64
N TRP A 639 -39.42 5.92 -21.46
CA TRP A 639 -40.19 7.13 -21.18
C TRP A 639 -41.58 6.80 -20.62
N ASP A 640 -41.88 7.23 -19.39
CA ASP A 640 -43.20 7.05 -18.79
C ASP A 640 -44.14 8.18 -19.26
N GLU A 641 -45.08 7.86 -20.16
CA GLU A 641 -46.03 8.84 -20.71
C GLU A 641 -46.99 9.44 -19.65
N LYS A 642 -47.15 8.78 -18.49
CA LYS A 642 -48.05 9.25 -17.42
C LYS A 642 -47.34 10.19 -16.45
N THR A 643 -46.12 9.85 -16.02
CA THR A 643 -45.36 10.70 -15.08
C THR A 643 -44.46 11.71 -15.80
N LYS A 644 -44.23 11.54 -17.11
CA LYS A 644 -43.24 12.28 -17.92
C LYS A 644 -41.81 12.14 -17.39
N GLU A 645 -41.54 11.07 -16.64
CA GLU A 645 -40.21 10.76 -16.13
C GLU A 645 -39.47 9.87 -17.14
N CYS A 646 -38.16 10.11 -17.25
CA CYS A 646 -37.28 9.17 -17.91
C CYS A 646 -36.72 8.14 -16.93
N ARG A 647 -36.73 6.86 -17.33
CA ARG A 647 -36.12 5.77 -16.57
C ARG A 647 -34.98 5.11 -17.37
N PRO A 648 -33.92 4.63 -16.70
CA PRO A 648 -32.88 3.84 -17.36
C PRO A 648 -33.45 2.48 -17.79
N CYS A 649 -32.71 1.76 -18.62
CA CYS A 649 -32.98 0.33 -18.82
C CYS A 649 -32.71 -0.45 -17.52
N ASP A 650 -33.44 -1.56 -17.36
CA ASP A 650 -33.18 -2.53 -16.29
C ASP A 650 -31.76 -3.10 -16.38
N VAL A 651 -31.25 -3.60 -15.26
CA VAL A 651 -29.89 -4.15 -15.21
C VAL A 651 -29.70 -5.25 -16.27
N GLY A 652 -28.55 -5.22 -16.94
CA GLY A 652 -28.24 -6.16 -18.02
C GLY A 652 -29.01 -5.97 -19.35
N HIS A 653 -29.74 -4.86 -19.50
CA HIS A 653 -30.42 -4.52 -20.76
C HIS A 653 -29.74 -3.32 -21.46
N PHE A 654 -29.41 -3.47 -22.73
CA PHE A 654 -28.95 -2.36 -23.58
C PHE A 654 -30.14 -1.65 -24.25
N TRP A 655 -29.98 -0.39 -24.61
CA TRP A 655 -31.00 0.35 -25.34
C TRP A 655 -30.79 0.22 -26.85
N ASN A 656 -31.84 -0.10 -27.60
CA ASN A 656 -31.82 -0.15 -29.07
C ASN A 656 -32.52 1.10 -29.65
N ASP A 657 -31.72 2.00 -30.22
CA ASP A 657 -32.17 3.28 -30.78
C ASP A 657 -33.19 3.12 -31.93
N LYS A 658 -33.11 2.03 -32.71
CA LYS A 658 -34.04 1.80 -33.84
C LYS A 658 -35.45 1.44 -33.39
N ASP A 659 -35.54 0.58 -32.37
CA ASP A 659 -36.81 0.05 -31.87
C ASP A 659 -37.32 0.79 -30.62
N SER A 660 -36.54 1.75 -30.10
CA SER A 660 -36.79 2.53 -28.88
C SER A 660 -37.17 1.65 -27.67
N LYS A 661 -36.43 0.55 -27.49
CA LYS A 661 -36.69 -0.47 -26.44
C LYS A 661 -35.39 -0.92 -25.77
N CYS A 662 -35.51 -1.25 -24.48
CA CYS A 662 -34.48 -1.97 -23.73
C CYS A 662 -34.53 -3.47 -24.08
N ILE A 663 -33.38 -4.06 -24.39
CA ILE A 663 -33.24 -5.47 -24.79
C ILE A 663 -32.19 -6.12 -23.89
N LYS A 664 -32.51 -7.27 -23.29
CA LYS A 664 -31.57 -8.02 -22.43
C LYS A 664 -30.34 -8.44 -23.24
N CYS A 665 -29.14 -8.33 -22.66
CA CYS A 665 -27.95 -8.90 -23.27
C CYS A 665 -28.12 -10.42 -23.50
N PRO A 666 -27.64 -10.98 -24.63
CA PRO A 666 -27.76 -12.41 -24.90
C PRO A 666 -27.12 -13.30 -23.82
N PRO A 667 -27.59 -14.56 -23.66
CA PRO A 667 -27.00 -15.50 -22.70
C PRO A 667 -25.48 -15.65 -22.87
N GLY A 668 -24.75 -15.66 -21.76
CA GLY A 668 -23.27 -15.70 -21.77
C GLY A 668 -22.59 -14.38 -22.13
N THR A 669 -23.35 -13.27 -22.21
CA THR A 669 -22.81 -11.91 -22.34
C THR A 669 -23.33 -11.04 -21.19
N ALA A 670 -22.53 -10.06 -20.78
CA ALA A 670 -22.91 -9.06 -19.79
C ALA A 670 -22.76 -7.64 -20.36
N LEU A 671 -23.61 -6.73 -19.91
CA LEU A 671 -23.64 -5.34 -20.33
C LEU A 671 -22.40 -4.58 -19.84
N ASN A 672 -21.59 -4.10 -20.77
CA ASN A 672 -20.46 -3.24 -20.45
C ASN A 672 -20.97 -1.83 -20.10
N LEU A 673 -20.93 -1.52 -18.81
CA LEU A 673 -21.42 -0.27 -18.22
C LEU A 673 -20.62 0.96 -18.72
N THR A 674 -19.34 0.79 -19.07
CA THR A 674 -18.47 1.86 -19.61
C THR A 674 -18.74 2.18 -21.09
N SER A 675 -19.55 1.38 -21.79
CA SER A 675 -19.91 1.62 -23.18
C SER A 675 -20.99 2.70 -23.34
N SER A 676 -21.37 3.04 -24.57
CA SER A 676 -22.52 3.90 -24.85
C SER A 676 -23.85 3.37 -24.30
N ARG A 677 -23.92 2.07 -23.93
CA ARG A 677 -25.13 1.31 -23.57
C ARG A 677 -26.17 1.25 -24.71
N ILE A 678 -25.74 1.51 -25.94
CA ILE A 678 -26.56 1.53 -27.16
C ILE A 678 -26.18 0.38 -28.08
N GLY A 679 -27.17 -0.44 -28.44
CA GLY A 679 -27.02 -1.57 -29.36
C GLY A 679 -26.25 -2.76 -28.80
N LEU A 680 -26.20 -3.84 -29.60
CA LEU A 680 -25.62 -5.12 -29.18
C LEU A 680 -24.11 -5.03 -28.86
N THR A 681 -23.40 -4.06 -29.43
CA THR A 681 -21.99 -3.76 -29.14
C THR A 681 -21.71 -3.38 -27.69
N SER A 682 -22.74 -3.04 -26.91
CA SER A 682 -22.63 -2.84 -25.47
C SER A 682 -22.59 -4.13 -24.65
N CYS A 683 -22.93 -5.29 -25.22
CA CYS A 683 -22.84 -6.58 -24.52
C CYS A 683 -21.47 -7.23 -24.78
N THR A 684 -20.66 -7.35 -23.73
CA THR A 684 -19.38 -8.07 -23.75
C THR A 684 -19.59 -9.55 -23.45
N LYS A 685 -18.97 -10.44 -24.24
CA LYS A 685 -18.96 -11.88 -23.95
C LYS A 685 -18.22 -12.17 -22.64
N CYS A 686 -18.77 -13.02 -21.79
CA CYS A 686 -18.06 -13.48 -20.59
C CYS A 686 -16.84 -14.34 -20.98
N GLY A 687 -15.77 -14.24 -20.17
CA GLY A 687 -14.56 -15.04 -20.37
C GLY A 687 -14.77 -16.52 -20.03
N ASP A 688 -13.71 -17.31 -20.22
CA ASP A 688 -13.79 -18.78 -20.15
C ASP A 688 -14.39 -19.27 -18.83
N ASN A 689 -15.41 -20.12 -18.94
CA ASN A 689 -16.21 -20.70 -17.85
C ASN A 689 -16.97 -19.71 -16.94
N LEU A 690 -17.04 -18.41 -17.29
CA LEU A 690 -17.95 -17.45 -16.64
C LEU A 690 -19.29 -17.37 -17.38
N GLY A 691 -20.37 -17.15 -16.64
CA GLY A 691 -21.71 -16.97 -17.16
C GLY A 691 -22.34 -15.63 -16.75
N SER A 692 -23.48 -15.30 -17.34
CA SER A 692 -24.34 -14.22 -16.87
C SER A 692 -25.79 -14.64 -17.05
N GLU A 693 -26.54 -14.73 -15.95
CA GLU A 693 -27.97 -15.09 -15.95
C GLU A 693 -28.83 -13.84 -16.16
N ASP A 694 -28.47 -12.73 -15.50
CA ASP A 694 -29.16 -11.44 -15.59
C ASP A 694 -28.64 -10.53 -16.71
N GLY A 695 -27.52 -10.88 -17.35
CA GLY A 695 -26.86 -10.04 -18.36
C GLY A 695 -26.18 -8.80 -17.78
N SER A 696 -26.14 -8.65 -16.45
CA SER A 696 -25.63 -7.47 -15.73
C SER A 696 -24.13 -7.56 -15.43
N SER A 697 -23.66 -8.72 -14.98
CA SER A 697 -22.25 -9.01 -14.71
C SER A 697 -21.90 -10.44 -15.10
N CYS A 698 -20.62 -10.68 -15.43
CA CYS A 698 -20.10 -12.03 -15.61
C CYS A 698 -19.66 -12.57 -14.25
N SER A 699 -20.15 -13.74 -13.87
CA SER A 699 -19.83 -14.40 -12.60
C SER A 699 -19.50 -15.88 -12.81
N PHE A 700 -18.81 -16.47 -11.83
CA PHE A 700 -18.52 -17.90 -11.82
C PHE A 700 -19.49 -18.62 -10.87
N SER A 701 -20.18 -19.63 -11.38
CA SER A 701 -21.20 -20.40 -10.62
C SER A 701 -20.60 -21.36 -9.59
N GLY A 702 -19.30 -21.66 -9.70
CA GLY A 702 -18.61 -22.73 -8.97
C GLY A 702 -18.69 -24.10 -9.66
N ARG A 703 -19.56 -24.28 -10.67
CA ARG A 703 -19.82 -25.57 -11.33
C ARG A 703 -19.65 -25.49 -12.84
N PHE A 704 -18.75 -26.30 -13.38
CA PHE A 704 -18.43 -26.31 -14.80
C PHE A 704 -17.85 -27.67 -15.22
N GLN A 705 -17.62 -27.83 -16.52
CA GLN A 705 -17.09 -29.05 -17.12
C GLN A 705 -15.96 -28.69 -18.08
N LEU A 706 -14.88 -29.47 -18.07
CA LEU A 706 -13.76 -29.36 -19.00
C LEU A 706 -13.59 -30.66 -19.78
N PRO A 707 -13.10 -30.64 -21.03
CA PRO A 707 -12.69 -31.85 -21.73
C PRO A 707 -11.56 -32.54 -20.97
N SER A 708 -11.60 -33.87 -20.86
CA SER A 708 -10.49 -34.63 -20.26
C SER A 708 -9.23 -34.53 -21.15
N PRO A 709 -8.03 -34.38 -20.57
CA PRO A 709 -6.78 -34.38 -21.33
C PRO A 709 -6.46 -35.75 -21.97
N ASP A 710 -7.01 -36.83 -21.40
CA ASP A 710 -6.74 -38.21 -21.84
C ASP A 710 -7.83 -38.76 -22.80
N ASP A 711 -9.06 -38.23 -22.75
CA ASP A 711 -10.14 -38.57 -23.68
C ASP A 711 -11.08 -37.38 -23.98
N SER A 712 -11.05 -36.91 -25.22
CA SER A 712 -11.94 -35.82 -25.71
C SER A 712 -13.44 -36.11 -25.61
N SER A 713 -13.85 -37.36 -25.44
CA SER A 713 -15.26 -37.78 -25.31
C SER A 713 -15.79 -37.71 -23.88
N GLN A 714 -14.91 -37.64 -22.87
CA GLN A 714 -15.26 -37.62 -21.45
C GLN A 714 -15.01 -36.23 -20.85
N ALA A 715 -16.01 -35.69 -20.14
CA ALA A 715 -15.93 -34.36 -19.53
C ALA A 715 -15.67 -34.47 -18.01
N MET A 716 -14.57 -33.87 -17.55
CA MET A 716 -14.26 -33.68 -16.13
C MET A 716 -15.25 -32.68 -15.52
N LYS A 717 -15.99 -33.08 -14.49
CA LYS A 717 -16.99 -32.24 -13.80
C LYS A 717 -16.39 -31.68 -12.52
N PHE A 718 -16.49 -30.37 -12.30
CA PHE A 718 -15.98 -29.70 -11.10
C PHE A 718 -17.13 -29.05 -10.31
N ASP A 719 -17.05 -29.10 -8.97
CA ASP A 719 -17.95 -28.40 -8.05
C ASP A 719 -17.14 -27.68 -6.96
N LEU A 720 -16.69 -26.47 -7.28
CA LEU A 720 -15.96 -25.59 -6.36
C LEU A 720 -16.90 -24.72 -5.52
N THR A 721 -18.24 -24.89 -5.58
CA THR A 721 -19.17 -24.10 -4.76
C THR A 721 -18.80 -24.02 -3.27
N PRO A 722 -18.18 -25.03 -2.62
CA PRO A 722 -17.67 -24.92 -1.24
C PRO A 722 -16.55 -23.88 -1.00
N LEU A 723 -15.90 -23.37 -2.05
CA LEU A 723 -14.91 -22.29 -2.01
C LEU A 723 -15.51 -20.88 -2.19
N LYS A 724 -16.81 -20.78 -2.51
CA LYS A 724 -17.51 -19.49 -2.65
C LYS A 724 -17.51 -18.72 -1.34
N ASN A 725 -17.37 -17.39 -1.41
CA ASN A 725 -17.35 -16.48 -0.25
C ASN A 725 -16.26 -16.85 0.79
N ARG A 726 -15.16 -17.50 0.37
CA ARG A 726 -14.00 -17.73 1.23
C ARG A 726 -12.87 -16.78 0.86
N THR A 727 -12.38 -16.07 1.87
CA THR A 727 -11.11 -15.33 1.80
C THR A 727 -9.96 -16.30 2.02
N PHE A 728 -8.97 -16.23 1.15
CA PHE A 728 -7.70 -16.95 1.21
C PHE A 728 -6.60 -15.95 1.51
N THR A 729 -5.76 -16.27 2.51
CA THR A 729 -4.57 -15.47 2.85
C THR A 729 -3.33 -16.31 2.60
N ALA A 730 -2.42 -15.83 1.77
CA ALA A 730 -1.10 -16.42 1.55
C ALA A 730 -0.02 -15.48 2.08
N GLU A 731 0.93 -16.02 2.83
CA GLU A 731 2.06 -15.28 3.41
C GLU A 731 3.33 -15.54 2.59
N GLY A 732 4.08 -14.48 2.30
CA GLY A 732 5.41 -14.55 1.71
C GLY A 732 6.51 -14.76 2.74
N ILE A 733 7.76 -14.85 2.27
CA ILE A 733 8.90 -15.04 3.18
C ILE A 733 9.13 -13.83 4.09
N LYS A 734 9.67 -14.10 5.27
CA LYS A 734 10.02 -13.08 6.24
C LYS A 734 11.35 -12.43 5.88
N VAL A 735 11.28 -11.22 5.34
CA VAL A 735 12.45 -10.37 5.03
C VAL A 735 12.84 -9.59 6.28
N TYR A 736 14.14 -9.51 6.56
CA TYR A 736 14.67 -8.68 7.64
C TYR A 736 15.27 -7.42 7.05
N ALA A 737 14.71 -6.27 7.39
CA ALA A 737 15.36 -5.00 7.09
C ALA A 737 16.67 -4.89 7.90
N ARG A 738 17.63 -4.11 7.40
CA ARG A 738 19.00 -4.00 7.94
C ARG A 738 19.04 -3.50 9.40
N GLU A 739 17.95 -2.89 9.87
CA GLU A 739 17.72 -2.45 11.25
C GLU A 739 17.27 -3.57 12.22
N GLY A 740 17.10 -4.81 11.73
CA GLY A 740 16.66 -5.98 12.50
C GLY A 740 15.14 -6.15 12.63
N ASN A 741 14.35 -5.24 12.05
CA ASN A 741 12.90 -5.39 11.97
C ASN A 741 12.52 -6.30 10.79
N SER A 742 11.74 -7.34 11.07
CA SER A 742 11.20 -8.22 10.03
C SER A 742 9.90 -7.67 9.43
N TYR A 743 9.66 -7.90 8.14
CA TYR A 743 8.36 -7.76 7.49
C TYR A 743 8.13 -8.91 6.50
N TYR A 744 6.92 -9.08 6.00
CA TYR A 744 6.59 -10.05 4.94
C TYR A 744 5.38 -9.58 4.14
N HIS A 745 5.21 -10.01 2.89
CA HIS A 745 4.00 -9.70 2.12
C HIS A 745 2.87 -10.68 2.43
N THR A 746 1.64 -10.17 2.50
CA THR A 746 0.41 -10.93 2.70
C THR A 746 -0.54 -10.66 1.55
N PHE A 747 -1.03 -11.73 0.93
CA PHE A 747 -1.92 -11.70 -0.20
C PHE A 747 -3.29 -12.20 0.24
N ASN A 748 -4.29 -11.32 0.21
CA ASN A 748 -5.68 -11.68 0.46
C ASN A 748 -6.41 -11.79 -0.88
N VAL A 749 -7.14 -12.89 -1.09
CA VAL A 749 -7.91 -13.13 -2.32
C VAL A 749 -9.21 -13.87 -2.05
N SER A 750 -10.28 -13.49 -2.75
CA SER A 750 -11.53 -14.24 -2.87
C SER A 750 -11.61 -14.77 -4.31
N LEU A 751 -11.76 -16.09 -4.47
CA LEU A 751 -11.80 -16.72 -5.79
C LEU A 751 -13.04 -16.30 -6.58
N PHE A 752 -14.20 -16.29 -5.91
CA PHE A 752 -15.48 -15.84 -6.43
C PHE A 752 -16.51 -15.73 -5.29
N GLY A 753 -17.40 -14.74 -5.39
CA GLY A 753 -18.41 -14.46 -4.36
C GLY A 753 -18.22 -13.07 -3.76
N GLU A 754 -18.30 -12.97 -2.44
CA GLU A 754 -18.10 -11.72 -1.70
C GLU A 754 -16.68 -11.15 -1.85
N ALA A 755 -16.62 -9.81 -1.78
CA ALA A 755 -15.39 -9.03 -1.80
C ALA A 755 -14.62 -9.12 -0.47
N ILE A 756 -13.33 -8.80 -0.54
CA ILE A 756 -12.40 -8.82 0.58
C ILE A 756 -12.07 -7.40 1.06
N ARG A 757 -11.91 -7.23 2.37
CA ARG A 757 -11.44 -5.97 2.94
C ARG A 757 -9.94 -5.82 2.71
N CYS A 758 -9.57 -4.77 1.99
CA CYS A 758 -8.20 -4.39 1.68
C CYS A 758 -7.94 -2.99 2.20
N GLN A 759 -7.53 -2.90 3.47
CA GLN A 759 -7.26 -1.64 4.17
C GLN A 759 -6.06 -1.84 5.10
N ASP A 760 -5.24 -0.80 5.22
CA ASP A 760 -4.14 -0.78 6.19
C ASP A 760 -4.69 -0.76 7.62
N SER A 761 -4.02 -1.49 8.54
CA SER A 761 -4.50 -1.80 9.89
C SER A 761 -4.42 -0.64 10.90
N PHE A 762 -4.41 0.62 10.44
CA PHE A 762 -4.25 1.82 11.27
C PHE A 762 -5.38 2.01 12.30
N ASP A 763 -6.57 1.45 12.03
CA ASP A 763 -7.79 1.65 12.81
C ASP A 763 -7.79 1.00 14.22
N THR A 764 -7.07 -0.10 14.42
CA THR A 764 -7.36 -1.02 15.56
C THR A 764 -6.35 -0.98 16.71
N LEU A 765 -5.42 -0.04 16.76
CA LEU A 765 -4.35 -0.02 17.77
C LEU A 765 -4.78 0.46 19.17
N ASN A 766 -5.99 1.00 19.34
CA ASN A 766 -6.44 1.63 20.60
C ASN A 766 -7.60 0.92 21.32
N SER A 767 -7.91 -0.34 21.00
CA SER A 767 -8.96 -1.10 21.69
C SER A 767 -8.41 -2.36 22.38
N GLY A 768 -7.96 -2.19 23.62
CA GLY A 768 -7.75 -3.28 24.58
C GLY A 768 -9.05 -3.92 25.09
N ARG A 769 -10.07 -4.02 24.22
CA ARG A 769 -11.35 -4.68 24.46
C ARG A 769 -11.73 -5.46 23.21
N SER A 770 -11.88 -6.77 23.37
CA SER A 770 -12.58 -7.63 22.43
C SER A 770 -14.06 -7.25 22.39
N VAL A 771 -14.42 -6.32 21.50
CA VAL A 771 -15.84 -6.11 21.13
C VAL A 771 -16.16 -7.11 20.03
N ALA A 772 -16.85 -8.17 20.41
CA ALA A 772 -17.52 -9.04 19.44
C ALA A 772 -18.73 -8.30 18.85
N SER A 773 -19.00 -8.56 17.57
CA SER A 773 -20.23 -8.23 16.80
C SER A 773 -20.65 -6.76 16.66
N ASP A 774 -20.98 -6.41 15.41
CA ASP A 774 -22.02 -5.46 14.99
C ASP A 774 -22.06 -4.06 15.61
N GLN A 775 -21.33 -3.12 14.98
CA GLN A 775 -21.86 -1.87 14.37
C GLN A 775 -20.71 -0.91 14.05
N SER A 776 -20.06 -1.15 12.90
CA SER A 776 -19.19 -0.18 12.22
C SER A 776 -19.44 -0.22 10.72
N GLN A 777 -20.65 0.20 10.34
CA GLN A 777 -20.89 0.74 9.00
C GLN A 777 -20.49 2.24 9.02
N ASP A 778 -20.15 2.77 7.85
CA ASP A 778 -19.79 4.17 7.58
C ASP A 778 -18.38 4.64 8.01
N MET A 779 -17.34 4.03 7.41
CA MET A 779 -16.11 4.75 7.01
C MET A 779 -15.38 3.99 5.87
N SER A 780 -14.80 4.74 4.90
CA SER A 780 -14.04 4.28 3.70
C SER A 780 -14.83 3.72 2.49
N SER A 781 -15.21 4.61 1.57
CA SER A 781 -16.04 4.33 0.36
C SER A 781 -15.30 3.66 -0.82
N HIS A 782 -14.29 2.81 -0.59
CA HIS A 782 -13.46 2.22 -1.67
C HIS A 782 -13.14 0.71 -1.56
N SER A 783 -13.65 -0.02 -0.55
CA SER A 783 -13.23 -1.41 -0.26
C SER A 783 -14.16 -2.53 -0.76
N ASP A 784 -15.42 -2.24 -1.10
CA ASP A 784 -16.47 -3.29 -1.16
C ASP A 784 -16.53 -4.11 -2.46
N ASP A 785 -15.68 -3.81 -3.45
CA ASP A 785 -15.56 -4.55 -4.73
C ASP A 785 -14.17 -5.18 -4.94
N VAL A 786 -13.28 -5.17 -3.94
CA VAL A 786 -11.93 -5.75 -4.10
C VAL A 786 -11.99 -7.27 -3.98
N VAL A 787 -11.35 -8.00 -4.90
CA VAL A 787 -11.28 -9.48 -4.84
C VAL A 787 -9.86 -9.99 -4.64
N PHE A 788 -8.83 -9.20 -4.95
CA PHE A 788 -7.42 -9.57 -4.77
C PHE A 788 -6.59 -8.34 -4.37
N CYS A 789 -5.88 -8.40 -3.23
CA CYS A 789 -4.92 -7.38 -2.81
C CYS A 789 -3.67 -7.97 -2.14
N ARG A 790 -2.61 -7.16 -2.12
CA ARG A 790 -1.33 -7.39 -1.42
C ARG A 790 -1.18 -6.34 -0.33
N SER A 791 -0.62 -6.70 0.82
CA SER A 791 -0.20 -5.75 1.86
C SER A 791 1.12 -6.20 2.51
N ALA A 792 1.88 -5.28 3.10
CA ALA A 792 3.08 -5.59 3.86
C ALA A 792 2.72 -5.75 5.35
N ALA A 793 2.96 -6.94 5.89
CA ALA A 793 2.74 -7.31 7.27
C ALA A 793 4.01 -7.07 8.11
N ILE A 794 3.89 -6.21 9.13
CA ILE A 794 4.97 -5.88 10.07
C ILE A 794 4.61 -6.44 11.45
N PRO A 795 5.33 -7.46 11.97
CA PRO A 795 5.15 -7.94 13.34
C PRO A 795 5.58 -6.89 14.38
N ALA A 796 4.62 -6.32 15.11
CA ALA A 796 4.85 -5.38 16.19
C ALA A 796 4.66 -6.07 17.56
N SER A 797 5.71 -6.09 18.39
CA SER A 797 5.62 -6.48 19.80
C SER A 797 5.10 -5.29 20.62
N ILE A 798 3.85 -5.33 21.08
CA ILE A 798 3.26 -4.26 21.89
C ILE A 798 3.41 -4.64 23.37
N MET A 799 4.08 -3.80 24.15
CA MET A 799 4.16 -3.96 25.60
C MET A 799 2.88 -3.38 26.22
N GLY A 800 1.90 -4.24 26.48
CA GLY A 800 0.65 -3.86 27.13
C GLY A 800 0.87 -3.56 28.61
N ASN A 801 0.29 -2.46 29.10
CA ASN A 801 0.27 -2.15 30.52
C ASN A 801 -0.81 -3.02 31.19
N VAL A 802 -0.41 -4.13 31.81
CA VAL A 802 -1.32 -5.02 32.55
C VAL A 802 -0.85 -5.17 33.99
N THR A 803 -1.68 -4.70 34.92
CA THR A 803 -1.51 -4.90 36.36
C THR A 803 -1.94 -6.31 36.78
N SER A 804 -1.22 -7.33 36.32
CA SER A 804 -1.25 -8.68 36.90
C SER A 804 0.00 -9.47 36.51
N SER A 805 0.36 -10.43 37.36
CA SER A 805 1.65 -11.13 37.34
C SER A 805 1.73 -12.26 36.29
N SER A 806 1.76 -11.92 35.00
CA SER A 806 2.09 -12.84 33.91
C SER A 806 2.63 -12.09 32.70
N SER A 807 3.89 -12.34 32.35
CA SER A 807 4.62 -11.67 31.28
C SER A 807 4.36 -12.29 29.89
N ASP A 808 3.16 -12.09 29.34
CA ASP A 808 2.85 -12.50 27.97
C ASP A 808 3.00 -11.32 26.99
N VAL A 809 3.89 -11.50 26.00
CA VAL A 809 4.18 -10.50 24.97
C VAL A 809 3.18 -10.67 23.82
N PHE A 810 2.23 -9.76 23.67
CA PHE A 810 1.33 -9.75 22.52
C PHE A 810 2.06 -9.25 21.26
N SER A 811 2.31 -10.16 20.32
CA SER A 811 2.71 -9.82 18.95
C SER A 811 1.47 -9.50 18.12
N LYS A 812 1.29 -8.23 17.74
CA LYS A 812 0.25 -7.80 16.80
C LYS A 812 0.89 -7.54 15.44
N VAL A 813 0.37 -8.16 14.39
CA VAL A 813 0.79 -7.87 13.01
C VAL A 813 0.05 -6.62 12.52
N LEU A 814 0.79 -5.66 11.96
CA LEU A 814 0.25 -4.47 11.32
C LEU A 814 0.36 -4.62 9.81
N HIS A 815 -0.78 -4.65 9.10
CA HIS A 815 -0.79 -4.58 7.64
C HIS A 815 -0.71 -3.11 7.21
N VAL A 816 0.24 -2.79 6.34
CA VAL A 816 0.44 -1.46 5.74
C VAL A 816 0.71 -1.62 4.23
N SER A 817 0.69 -0.54 3.46
CA SER A 817 1.02 -0.59 2.02
C SER A 817 0.04 -1.43 1.18
N THR A 818 -1.24 -1.44 1.56
CA THR A 818 -2.25 -2.25 0.88
C THR A 818 -2.48 -1.78 -0.56
N THR A 819 -2.19 -2.68 -1.50
CA THR A 819 -2.30 -2.48 -2.94
C THR A 819 -3.41 -3.37 -3.49
N VAL A 820 -4.43 -2.78 -4.11
CA VAL A 820 -5.48 -3.50 -4.83
C VAL A 820 -4.88 -4.03 -6.14
N LEU A 821 -4.80 -5.35 -6.28
CA LEU A 821 -4.30 -6.00 -7.50
C LEU A 821 -5.43 -6.17 -8.52
N SER A 822 -6.64 -6.53 -8.07
CA SER A 822 -7.83 -6.61 -8.93
C SER A 822 -9.15 -6.56 -8.16
N ARG A 823 -10.20 -6.18 -8.89
CA ARG A 823 -11.61 -6.10 -8.43
C ARG A 823 -12.53 -7.13 -9.09
N LYS A 824 -12.05 -7.89 -10.07
CA LYS A 824 -12.92 -8.73 -10.91
C LYS A 824 -12.23 -9.98 -11.42
N LEU A 825 -12.92 -11.11 -11.33
CA LEU A 825 -12.53 -12.35 -12.00
C LEU A 825 -12.93 -12.26 -13.49
N VAL A 826 -12.03 -12.63 -14.40
CA VAL A 826 -12.27 -12.53 -15.86
C VAL A 826 -12.26 -13.88 -16.59
N ALA A 827 -11.54 -14.89 -16.11
CA ALA A 827 -11.55 -16.23 -16.67
C ALA A 827 -11.21 -17.32 -15.64
N VAL A 828 -11.77 -18.53 -15.83
CA VAL A 828 -11.37 -19.75 -15.12
C VAL A 828 -11.02 -20.81 -16.15
N THR A 829 -9.78 -21.27 -16.21
CA THR A 829 -9.30 -22.17 -17.28
C THR A 829 -8.11 -23.03 -16.85
N GLN A 830 -7.85 -24.13 -17.58
CA GLN A 830 -6.60 -24.89 -17.48
C GLN A 830 -5.48 -24.33 -18.37
N ASN A 831 -5.76 -23.36 -19.22
CA ASN A 831 -4.74 -22.70 -20.03
C ASN A 831 -3.88 -21.78 -19.15
N ARG A 832 -2.56 -21.83 -19.35
CA ARG A 832 -1.56 -21.01 -18.63
C ARG A 832 -1.45 -19.58 -19.17
N THR A 833 -2.05 -19.30 -20.32
CA THR A 833 -2.01 -18.00 -20.99
C THR A 833 -3.34 -17.26 -20.88
N PHE A 834 -3.27 -15.96 -20.60
CA PHE A 834 -4.40 -15.04 -20.66
C PHE A 834 -3.96 -13.69 -21.24
N GLY A 835 -4.37 -13.40 -22.47
CA GLY A 835 -3.88 -12.22 -23.20
C GLY A 835 -2.36 -12.24 -23.33
N PRO A 836 -1.63 -11.18 -22.92
CA PRO A 836 -0.17 -11.13 -22.95
C PRO A 836 0.51 -11.84 -21.77
N PHE A 837 -0.24 -12.35 -20.78
CA PHE A 837 0.30 -12.93 -19.55
C PHE A 837 0.39 -14.47 -19.64
N HIS A 838 1.46 -15.05 -19.07
CA HIS A 838 1.74 -16.49 -19.10
C HIS A 838 2.30 -17.00 -17.76
N LEU A 839 1.73 -18.08 -17.21
CA LEU A 839 2.23 -18.73 -15.99
C LEU A 839 3.43 -19.65 -16.27
N SER A 840 4.59 -19.33 -15.69
CA SER A 840 5.83 -20.11 -15.83
C SER A 840 5.78 -21.45 -15.09
N ASN A 841 6.67 -22.38 -15.46
CA ASN A 841 6.85 -23.64 -14.71
C ASN A 841 7.37 -23.39 -13.28
N GLU A 842 7.98 -22.23 -13.00
CA GLU A 842 8.51 -21.88 -11.68
C GLU A 842 7.40 -21.40 -10.75
N GLN A 843 6.48 -20.57 -11.26
CA GLN A 843 5.23 -20.19 -10.58
C GLN A 843 4.41 -21.43 -10.25
N LEU A 844 4.28 -22.36 -11.19
CA LEU A 844 3.49 -23.58 -11.01
C LEU A 844 4.23 -24.72 -10.30
N GLU A 845 5.49 -24.54 -9.90
CA GLU A 845 6.34 -25.56 -9.28
C GLU A 845 6.44 -26.88 -10.08
N TYR A 846 6.28 -26.82 -11.40
CA TYR A 846 6.41 -28.00 -12.24
C TYR A 846 7.87 -28.38 -12.47
N ASP A 847 8.17 -29.65 -12.26
CA ASP A 847 9.42 -30.26 -12.69
C ASP A 847 9.44 -30.38 -14.22
N SER A 848 10.55 -29.99 -14.83
CA SER A 848 10.79 -30.11 -16.26
C SER A 848 10.94 -31.57 -16.71
N THR A 849 11.20 -32.51 -15.80
CA THR A 849 11.34 -33.94 -16.12
C THR A 849 10.03 -34.74 -16.03
N LEU A 850 8.94 -34.15 -15.50
CA LEU A 850 7.65 -34.84 -15.32
C LEU A 850 6.77 -34.79 -16.57
N THR A 851 6.30 -35.97 -16.99
CA THR A 851 5.30 -36.16 -18.06
C THR A 851 3.95 -35.51 -17.70
N SER A 852 3.19 -35.07 -18.71
CA SER A 852 1.91 -34.36 -18.50
C SER A 852 0.91 -35.12 -17.62
N SER A 853 0.86 -36.46 -17.73
CA SER A 853 0.02 -37.35 -16.92
C SER A 853 0.40 -37.45 -15.43
N THR A 854 1.55 -36.92 -15.03
CA THR A 854 2.03 -36.91 -13.63
C THR A 854 1.90 -35.54 -12.95
N ARG A 855 1.38 -34.53 -13.65
CA ARG A 855 1.17 -33.19 -13.10
C ARG A 855 -0.13 -33.12 -12.31
N PRO A 856 -0.23 -32.29 -11.26
CA PRO A 856 -1.48 -32.05 -10.57
C PRO A 856 -2.49 -31.36 -11.50
N ILE A 857 -3.78 -31.62 -11.27
CA ILE A 857 -4.86 -30.90 -11.95
C ILE A 857 -4.93 -29.51 -11.34
N ASP A 858 -4.56 -28.50 -12.13
CA ASP A 858 -4.51 -27.10 -11.74
C ASP A 858 -5.56 -26.29 -12.52
N LEU A 859 -6.33 -25.46 -11.83
CA LEU A 859 -7.32 -24.54 -12.40
C LEU A 859 -6.91 -23.10 -12.15
N HIS A 860 -6.69 -22.33 -13.21
CA HIS A 860 -6.21 -20.95 -13.13
C HIS A 860 -7.38 -19.96 -13.18
N PHE A 861 -7.52 -19.17 -12.10
CA PHE A 861 -8.43 -18.04 -11.95
C PHE A 861 -7.67 -16.77 -12.31
N PHE A 862 -7.95 -16.22 -13.50
CA PHE A 862 -7.36 -14.97 -13.96
C PHE A 862 -8.25 -13.80 -13.57
N PHE A 863 -7.65 -12.79 -12.95
CA PHE A 863 -8.31 -11.56 -12.55
C PHE A 863 -8.00 -10.42 -13.52
N GLU A 864 -8.82 -9.37 -13.51
CA GLU A 864 -8.70 -8.21 -14.39
C GLU A 864 -7.35 -7.51 -14.20
N PRO A 865 -6.57 -7.25 -15.26
CA PRO A 865 -5.28 -6.55 -15.16
C PRO A 865 -5.46 -5.09 -14.72
N SER A 866 -4.65 -4.65 -13.75
CA SER A 866 -4.64 -3.26 -13.31
C SER A 866 -4.01 -2.37 -14.38
N GLN A 867 -4.75 -1.36 -14.83
CA GLN A 867 -4.27 -0.36 -15.80
C GLN A 867 -3.37 0.71 -15.16
N ALA A 868 -3.37 0.85 -13.82
CA ALA A 868 -2.56 1.86 -13.13
C ALA A 868 -1.05 1.69 -13.39
N SER A 869 -0.60 0.44 -13.51
CA SER A 869 0.79 0.04 -13.72
C SER A 869 1.26 0.09 -15.19
N THR A 870 0.37 0.35 -16.16
CA THR A 870 0.76 0.56 -17.58
C THR A 870 1.64 1.79 -17.81
N ARG A 871 1.74 2.68 -16.80
CA ARG A 871 2.66 3.83 -16.79
C ARG A 871 4.10 3.42 -16.46
N LEU A 872 4.37 2.18 -16.05
CA LEU A 872 5.71 1.69 -15.76
C LEU A 872 6.35 1.06 -17.00
N SER A 873 7.60 1.44 -17.24
CA SER A 873 8.45 0.90 -18.31
C SER A 873 8.79 -0.60 -18.18
N ASN A 874 8.43 -1.25 -17.07
CA ASN A 874 8.67 -2.67 -16.82
C ASN A 874 7.44 -3.58 -17.08
N CYS A 875 6.22 -3.07 -16.92
CA CYS A 875 4.98 -3.84 -17.15
C CYS A 875 4.07 -3.10 -18.14
N PRO A 876 4.39 -3.08 -19.45
CA PRO A 876 3.67 -2.26 -20.45
C PRO A 876 2.20 -2.67 -20.64
N HIS A 877 1.83 -3.88 -20.24
CA HIS A 877 0.45 -4.38 -20.26
C HIS A 877 -0.25 -4.31 -18.89
N GLY A 878 0.38 -3.67 -17.90
CA GLY A 878 -0.08 -3.63 -16.52
C GLY A 878 0.30 -4.88 -15.72
N THR A 879 -0.25 -4.98 -14.51
CA THR A 879 -0.02 -6.07 -13.55
C THR A 879 -1.28 -6.93 -13.41
N ILE A 880 -1.12 -8.24 -13.27
CA ILE A 880 -2.25 -9.19 -13.16
C ILE A 880 -2.14 -10.04 -11.89
N GLY A 881 -3.28 -10.29 -11.24
CA GLY A 881 -3.43 -11.32 -10.21
C GLY A 881 -3.93 -12.64 -10.81
N VAL A 882 -3.32 -13.75 -10.43
CA VAL A 882 -3.73 -15.10 -10.83
C VAL A 882 -3.72 -16.04 -9.63
N VAL A 883 -4.81 -16.79 -9.42
CA VAL A 883 -4.85 -17.84 -8.39
C VAL A 883 -4.97 -19.21 -9.06
N THR A 884 -4.15 -20.17 -8.65
CA THR A 884 -4.21 -21.54 -9.14
C THR A 884 -4.81 -22.45 -8.08
N ALA A 885 -6.03 -22.92 -8.29
CA ALA A 885 -6.64 -23.95 -7.46
C ALA A 885 -6.08 -25.32 -7.87
N ARG A 886 -5.31 -25.93 -6.98
CA ARG A 886 -4.60 -27.20 -7.19
C ARG A 886 -5.35 -28.34 -6.53
N CYS A 887 -5.67 -29.38 -7.30
CA CYS A 887 -6.26 -30.60 -6.78
C CYS A 887 -5.30 -31.33 -5.83
N ASP A 888 -5.68 -31.43 -4.55
CA ASP A 888 -5.11 -32.39 -3.60
C ASP A 888 -6.26 -33.22 -2.97
N PRO A 889 -6.42 -34.50 -3.33
CA PRO A 889 -7.47 -35.35 -2.78
C PRO A 889 -7.28 -35.67 -1.29
N LYS A 890 -6.12 -35.38 -0.68
CA LYS A 890 -5.88 -35.56 0.77
C LYS A 890 -6.29 -34.35 1.60
N ALA A 891 -6.35 -33.15 1.00
CA ALA A 891 -6.70 -31.89 1.65
C ALA A 891 -8.22 -31.75 1.89
N ILE A 892 -8.84 -32.71 2.58
CA ILE A 892 -10.29 -32.79 2.81
C ILE A 892 -10.65 -32.04 4.11
N LYS A 893 -10.77 -30.70 4.01
CA LYS A 893 -11.70 -29.77 4.73
C LYS A 893 -11.16 -28.34 4.81
N SER A 894 -9.85 -28.17 5.01
CA SER A 894 -9.17 -26.88 5.11
C SER A 894 -8.37 -26.60 3.84
N PRO A 895 -8.85 -25.76 2.91
CA PRO A 895 -8.05 -25.35 1.75
C PRO A 895 -6.86 -24.50 2.21
N LEU A 896 -5.68 -24.76 1.66
CA LEU A 896 -4.43 -24.08 2.02
C LEU A 896 -4.03 -23.11 0.91
N ALA A 897 -3.89 -21.82 1.26
CA ALA A 897 -3.36 -20.81 0.35
C ALA A 897 -1.88 -20.55 0.64
N ARG A 898 -1.04 -20.57 -0.40
CA ARG A 898 0.41 -20.38 -0.29
C ARG A 898 0.99 -19.78 -1.56
N LEU A 899 2.20 -19.25 -1.47
CA LEU A 899 2.98 -18.81 -2.63
C LEU A 899 3.83 -19.97 -3.18
N SER A 900 4.38 -19.79 -4.39
CA SER A 900 5.35 -20.73 -4.95
C SER A 900 6.66 -20.67 -4.18
N ARG A 901 7.26 -21.83 -3.88
CA ARG A 901 8.58 -21.92 -3.25
C ARG A 901 9.70 -21.32 -4.09
N LYS A 902 9.51 -21.23 -5.42
CA LYS A 902 10.47 -20.59 -6.33
C LYS A 902 10.25 -19.07 -6.46
N CYS A 903 9.06 -18.58 -6.14
CA CYS A 903 8.72 -17.15 -6.20
C CYS A 903 8.13 -16.72 -4.84
N PRO A 904 8.98 -16.62 -3.80
CA PRO A 904 8.56 -16.52 -2.40
C PRO A 904 7.92 -15.18 -2.03
N ASP A 905 7.97 -14.18 -2.92
CA ASP A 905 7.27 -12.90 -2.80
C ASP A 905 5.96 -12.84 -3.59
N GLY A 906 5.50 -13.97 -4.13
CA GLY A 906 4.26 -14.07 -4.90
C GLY A 906 4.36 -13.58 -6.34
N THR A 907 5.53 -13.12 -6.79
CA THR A 907 5.84 -12.82 -8.18
C THR A 907 7.29 -13.20 -8.49
N CYS A 908 7.61 -13.41 -9.77
CA CYS A 908 8.96 -13.72 -10.26
C CYS A 908 9.44 -12.72 -11.33
N ASP A 909 8.50 -12.06 -12.03
CA ASP A 909 8.74 -11.08 -13.08
C ASP A 909 8.34 -9.65 -12.66
N GLY A 910 7.68 -9.50 -11.50
CA GLY A 910 7.15 -8.23 -10.99
C GLY A 910 5.80 -7.82 -11.59
N CYS A 911 5.30 -8.52 -12.62
CA CYS A 911 4.07 -8.20 -13.33
C CYS A 911 2.93 -9.19 -13.05
N VAL A 912 3.25 -10.48 -12.86
CA VAL A 912 2.28 -11.55 -12.55
C VAL A 912 2.36 -11.93 -11.07
N TYR A 913 1.30 -11.63 -10.32
CA TYR A 913 1.13 -12.03 -8.93
C TYR A 913 0.37 -13.35 -8.83
N HIS A 914 0.99 -14.37 -8.24
CA HIS A 914 0.53 -15.75 -8.27
C HIS A 914 0.38 -16.35 -6.87
N VAL A 915 -0.80 -16.92 -6.60
CA VAL A 915 -1.12 -17.66 -5.37
C VAL A 915 -1.59 -19.06 -5.74
N ILE A 916 -1.18 -20.08 -4.98
CA ILE A 916 -1.64 -21.47 -5.11
C ILE A 916 -2.62 -21.77 -3.96
N VAL A 917 -3.81 -22.28 -4.29
CA VAL A 917 -4.81 -22.75 -3.33
C VAL A 917 -4.95 -24.27 -3.47
N GLU A 918 -4.36 -25.02 -2.56
CA GLU A 918 -4.43 -26.48 -2.53
C GLU A 918 -5.73 -26.93 -1.86
N SER A 919 -6.53 -27.72 -2.57
CA SER A 919 -7.86 -28.14 -2.10
C SER A 919 -8.37 -29.40 -2.80
N SER A 920 -9.05 -30.25 -2.04
CA SER A 920 -9.84 -31.36 -2.58
C SER A 920 -11.02 -30.90 -3.44
N TYR A 921 -11.56 -29.69 -3.21
CA TYR A 921 -12.62 -29.12 -4.05
C TYR A 921 -12.14 -28.69 -5.45
N ALA A 922 -10.83 -28.57 -5.67
CA ALA A 922 -10.26 -28.30 -6.99
C ALA A 922 -10.11 -29.56 -7.86
N CYS A 923 -10.38 -30.75 -7.30
CA CYS A 923 -10.37 -32.01 -8.04
C CYS A 923 -11.67 -32.24 -8.81
N PRO A 924 -11.64 -33.00 -9.92
CA PRO A 924 -12.84 -33.42 -10.62
C PRO A 924 -13.63 -34.43 -9.76
N ILE A 925 -14.96 -34.46 -9.97
CA ILE A 925 -15.86 -35.44 -9.38
C ILE A 925 -15.66 -36.77 -10.11
N CYS A 926 -15.43 -37.85 -9.36
CA CYS A 926 -15.25 -39.18 -9.92
C CYS A 926 -16.44 -39.64 -10.77
N HIS A 927 -16.17 -40.21 -11.95
CA HIS A 927 -17.13 -41.00 -12.70
C HIS A 927 -17.33 -42.37 -12.01
N PRO A 928 -18.45 -43.09 -12.25
CA PRO A 928 -18.64 -44.48 -11.78
C PRO A 928 -17.55 -45.50 -12.15
N GLU A 929 -16.63 -45.15 -13.04
CA GLU A 929 -15.50 -46.00 -13.46
C GLU A 929 -14.20 -45.67 -12.69
N ASP A 930 -14.18 -44.55 -11.95
CA ASP A 930 -12.99 -44.01 -11.28
C ASP A 930 -12.88 -44.37 -9.79
N PHE A 931 -13.80 -45.19 -9.25
CA PHE A 931 -13.81 -45.60 -7.84
C PHE A 931 -14.24 -47.05 -7.64
N GLU A 932 -13.62 -47.73 -6.67
CA GLU A 932 -13.94 -49.12 -6.32
C GLU A 932 -14.85 -49.19 -5.07
N GLU A 933 -15.83 -50.10 -5.09
CA GLU A 933 -16.71 -50.37 -3.96
C GLU A 933 -16.14 -51.49 -3.07
N ILE A 934 -15.88 -51.18 -1.80
CA ILE A 934 -15.41 -52.13 -0.79
C ILE A 934 -16.52 -52.34 0.25
N ARG A 935 -17.04 -53.56 0.31
CA ARG A 935 -18.06 -53.96 1.29
C ARG A 935 -17.38 -54.49 2.56
N GLY A 936 -17.68 -53.89 3.70
CA GLY A 936 -17.21 -54.32 5.02
C GLY A 936 -17.84 -55.62 5.49
N GLU A 937 -17.59 -55.99 6.74
CA GLU A 937 -18.20 -57.17 7.37
C GLU A 937 -19.68 -56.96 7.71
N CYS A 938 -20.42 -58.07 7.86
CA CYS A 938 -21.85 -58.07 8.15
C CYS A 938 -22.08 -58.28 9.66
N VAL A 939 -22.38 -57.19 10.37
CA VAL A 939 -22.58 -57.18 11.82
C VAL A 939 -24.02 -56.76 12.10
N ASP A 940 -24.73 -57.51 12.95
CA ASP A 940 -26.14 -57.25 13.33
C ASP A 940 -27.13 -57.08 12.14
N ASN A 941 -26.88 -57.81 11.04
CA ASN A 941 -27.58 -57.72 9.76
C ASN A 941 -27.40 -56.39 9.00
N VAL A 942 -26.37 -55.60 9.33
CA VAL A 942 -25.99 -54.38 8.61
C VAL A 942 -24.55 -54.53 8.08
N GLN A 943 -24.33 -54.09 6.83
CA GLN A 943 -23.03 -54.08 6.16
C GLN A 943 -22.70 -52.65 5.75
N GLN A 944 -21.53 -52.17 6.15
CA GLN A 944 -21.03 -50.85 5.75
C GLN A 944 -20.32 -50.94 4.40
N ILE A 945 -20.68 -50.07 3.47
CA ILE A 945 -20.06 -49.97 2.15
C ILE A 945 -19.20 -48.71 2.10
N HIS A 946 -17.93 -48.89 1.75
CA HIS A 946 -16.93 -47.86 1.53
C HIS A 946 -16.66 -47.73 0.03
N TYR A 947 -16.32 -46.53 -0.43
CA TYR A 947 -15.89 -46.28 -1.81
C TYR A 947 -14.48 -45.70 -1.79
N ILE A 948 -13.55 -46.26 -2.57
CA ILE A 948 -12.18 -45.75 -2.69
C ILE A 948 -11.99 -45.14 -4.08
N PRO A 949 -11.75 -43.82 -4.19
CA PRO A 949 -11.50 -43.16 -5.47
C PRO A 949 -10.07 -43.41 -5.97
N SER A 950 -9.90 -43.35 -7.28
CA SER A 950 -8.60 -43.28 -7.94
C SER A 950 -7.85 -41.98 -7.61
N LYS A 951 -6.55 -41.92 -7.96
CA LYS A 951 -5.62 -40.87 -7.48
C LYS A 951 -5.92 -39.43 -7.92
N HIS A 952 -6.92 -39.19 -8.78
CA HIS A 952 -7.12 -37.92 -9.47
C HIS A 952 -8.54 -37.34 -9.36
N CYS A 953 -9.43 -37.92 -8.55
CA CYS A 953 -10.82 -37.47 -8.41
C CYS A 953 -11.31 -37.51 -6.96
N VAL A 954 -12.43 -36.84 -6.68
CA VAL A 954 -13.07 -36.81 -5.35
C VAL A 954 -14.54 -37.26 -5.43
N LEU A 955 -14.97 -38.04 -4.44
CA LEU A 955 -16.35 -38.51 -4.32
C LEU A 955 -17.27 -37.39 -3.83
N SER A 956 -18.41 -37.20 -4.51
CA SER A 956 -19.42 -36.19 -4.16
C SER A 956 -20.80 -36.84 -3.94
N GLY A 957 -21.67 -36.17 -3.19
CA GLY A 957 -23.04 -36.63 -2.95
C GLY A 957 -23.14 -37.86 -2.03
N ALA A 958 -24.03 -38.79 -2.38
CA ALA A 958 -24.35 -39.97 -1.56
C ALA A 958 -23.17 -40.96 -1.45
N GLN A 959 -22.29 -41.00 -2.45
CA GLN A 959 -21.08 -41.82 -2.49
C GLN A 959 -20.02 -41.41 -1.46
N ASN A 960 -20.11 -40.20 -0.90
CA ASN A 960 -19.23 -39.72 0.18
C ASN A 960 -19.77 -40.05 1.59
N ARG A 961 -20.88 -40.79 1.68
CA ARG A 961 -21.41 -41.29 2.97
C ARG A 961 -21.27 -42.80 3.02
N LEU A 962 -20.91 -43.30 4.20
CA LEU A 962 -20.99 -44.73 4.52
C LEU A 962 -22.42 -45.20 4.22
N LYS A 963 -22.56 -46.14 3.28
CA LYS A 963 -23.86 -46.69 2.91
C LYS A 963 -24.06 -47.97 3.69
N GLU A 964 -25.07 -47.98 4.55
CA GLU A 964 -25.50 -49.15 5.31
C GLU A 964 -26.54 -49.93 4.48
N GLU A 965 -26.22 -51.16 4.11
CA GLU A 965 -27.15 -52.10 3.47
C GLU A 965 -27.45 -53.28 4.42
N THR A 966 -28.67 -53.82 4.34
CA THR A 966 -29.04 -54.99 5.14
C THR A 966 -28.45 -56.27 4.56
N CYS A 967 -27.76 -57.03 5.40
CA CYS A 967 -26.99 -58.21 5.02
C CYS A 967 -27.46 -59.45 5.81
N SER A 968 -27.05 -60.65 5.38
CA SER A 968 -27.39 -61.89 6.09
C SER A 968 -26.19 -62.82 6.18
N ASN A 969 -25.73 -63.11 7.39
CA ASN A 969 -24.57 -63.97 7.67
C ASN A 969 -24.74 -65.46 7.27
N ILE A 970 -25.89 -65.86 6.74
CA ILE A 970 -26.11 -67.24 6.27
C ILE A 970 -26.52 -67.23 4.80
N SER A 971 -25.54 -67.57 3.95
CA SER A 971 -25.71 -67.83 2.52
C SER A 971 -26.86 -68.81 2.25
N LYS A 972 -27.59 -68.58 1.15
CA LYS A 972 -28.69 -69.46 0.69
C LYS A 972 -28.23 -70.93 0.57
N ASN A 973 -26.97 -71.16 0.22
CA ASN A 973 -26.39 -72.49 0.08
C ASN A 973 -26.24 -73.20 1.44
N VAL A 974 -25.91 -72.48 2.51
CA VAL A 974 -25.80 -73.05 3.87
C VAL A 974 -27.18 -73.37 4.46
N LYS A 975 -28.18 -72.50 4.22
CA LYS A 975 -29.59 -72.79 4.53
C LYS A 975 -30.09 -74.05 3.82
N LEU A 976 -29.75 -74.23 2.54
CA LEU A 976 -30.09 -75.44 1.78
C LEU A 976 -29.42 -76.70 2.36
N MET A 977 -28.11 -76.63 2.69
CA MET A 977 -27.38 -77.75 3.29
C MET A 977 -27.93 -78.16 4.66
N LEU A 978 -28.31 -77.20 5.52
CA LEU A 978 -28.94 -77.50 6.81
C LEU A 978 -30.32 -78.15 6.65
N LEU A 979 -31.10 -77.75 5.65
CA LEU A 979 -32.41 -78.34 5.36
C LEU A 979 -32.27 -79.78 4.82
N VAL A 980 -31.29 -80.03 3.93
CA VAL A 980 -30.95 -81.37 3.46
C VAL A 980 -30.42 -82.26 4.59
N ALA A 981 -29.58 -81.73 5.49
CA ALA A 981 -29.10 -82.45 6.66
C ALA A 981 -30.25 -82.81 7.63
N ALA A 982 -31.18 -81.89 7.88
CA ALA A 982 -32.37 -82.16 8.70
C ALA A 982 -33.25 -83.25 8.09
N LEU A 983 -33.48 -83.22 6.77
CA LEU A 983 -34.19 -84.29 6.04
C LEU A 983 -33.46 -85.63 6.14
N ALA A 984 -32.13 -85.65 6.00
CA ALA A 984 -31.33 -86.87 6.14
C ALA A 984 -31.41 -87.46 7.57
N ILE A 985 -31.41 -86.62 8.61
CA ILE A 985 -31.60 -87.04 10.01
C ILE A 985 -33.00 -87.62 10.23
N VAL A 986 -34.05 -87.01 9.65
CA VAL A 986 -35.42 -87.55 9.72
C VAL A 986 -35.54 -88.88 8.98
N CYS A 987 -34.92 -89.03 7.80
CA CYS A 987 -34.86 -90.30 7.08
C CYS A 987 -34.08 -91.39 7.83
N LEU A 988 -32.97 -91.03 8.49
CA LEU A 988 -32.24 -91.97 9.36
C LEU A 988 -33.10 -92.37 10.56
N GLY A 989 -33.76 -91.42 11.22
CA GLY A 989 -34.71 -91.69 12.31
C GLY A 989 -35.83 -92.65 11.91
N THR A 990 -36.47 -92.45 10.75
CA THR A 990 -37.51 -93.36 10.27
C THR A 990 -36.96 -94.74 9.88
N THR A 991 -35.77 -94.83 9.28
CA THR A 991 -35.14 -96.14 8.99
C THR A 991 -34.79 -96.90 10.26
N VAL A 992 -34.28 -96.25 11.31
CA VAL A 992 -34.01 -96.88 12.62
C VAL A 992 -35.31 -97.37 13.27
N VAL A 993 -36.40 -96.60 13.21
CA VAL A 993 -37.72 -97.04 13.70
C VAL A 993 -38.25 -98.23 12.90
N ILE A 994 -38.07 -98.26 11.57
CA ILE A 994 -38.44 -99.39 10.71
C ILE A 994 -37.62 -100.64 11.06
N PHE A 995 -36.29 -100.51 11.24
CA PHE A 995 -35.44 -101.63 11.66
C PHE A 995 -35.79 -102.11 13.08
N TYR A 996 -36.11 -101.21 14.02
CA TYR A 996 -36.52 -101.57 15.37
C TYR A 996 -37.86 -102.35 15.38
N GLN A 997 -38.83 -101.94 14.55
CA GLN A 997 -40.07 -102.71 14.38
C GLN A 997 -39.83 -104.07 13.70
N ARG A 998 -38.91 -104.14 12.73
CA ARG A 998 -38.62 -105.38 12.00
C ARG A 998 -37.74 -106.36 12.78
N ASN A 999 -36.96 -105.89 13.76
CA ASN A 999 -36.07 -106.71 14.59
C ASN A 999 -36.76 -107.35 15.81
N LYS A 1000 -38.08 -107.20 15.97
CA LYS A 1000 -38.86 -107.87 17.03
C LYS A 1000 -39.38 -109.27 16.63
N SER A 1001 -38.87 -109.84 15.53
CA SER A 1001 -39.47 -111.01 14.85
C SER A 1001 -38.62 -112.29 14.87
N LEU A 1002 -37.41 -112.31 15.45
CA LEU A 1002 -36.46 -113.43 15.32
C LEU A 1002 -35.72 -113.81 16.63
N GLU A 1003 -36.43 -113.93 17.74
CA GLU A 1003 -35.91 -114.55 18.98
C GLU A 1003 -36.63 -115.89 19.26
N TYR A 1004 -36.46 -116.89 18.38
CA TYR A 1004 -37.01 -118.24 18.63
C TYR A 1004 -36.22 -119.43 18.04
N ARG A 1005 -34.96 -119.30 17.61
CA ARG A 1005 -34.08 -120.44 17.31
C ARG A 1005 -32.60 -120.04 17.22
N TYR A 1006 -31.72 -121.00 17.53
CA TYR A 1006 -30.25 -120.91 17.52
C TYR A 1006 -29.56 -120.19 18.69
N MET A 1007 -29.92 -120.61 19.91
CA MET A 1007 -28.86 -121.04 20.83
C MET A 1007 -28.48 -122.50 20.52
N ARG A 1008 -27.22 -122.87 20.82
CA ARG A 1008 -26.67 -124.25 20.91
C ARG A 1008 -26.52 -124.99 19.56
N ILE A 1009 -25.47 -125.78 19.27
CA ILE A 1009 -24.31 -126.34 20.01
C ILE A 1009 -23.13 -126.34 18.98
N ILE A 1010 -21.84 -126.11 19.24
CA ILE A 1010 -20.83 -127.01 19.87
C ILE A 1010 -19.54 -126.22 20.14
N GLU A 1011 -19.14 -126.24 21.43
CA GLU A 1011 -17.81 -126.55 22.01
C GLU A 1011 -16.52 -126.08 21.27
N GLY A 1012 -15.47 -125.59 21.94
CA GLY A 1012 -15.28 -125.37 23.37
C GLY A 1012 -13.83 -125.64 23.81
N LYS A 1013 -13.07 -124.58 24.13
CA LYS A 1013 -11.95 -124.59 25.11
C LYS A 1013 -11.31 -123.21 25.27
N GLU A 1014 -11.42 -122.70 26.49
CA GLU A 1014 -10.46 -121.81 27.17
C GLU A 1014 -9.16 -122.62 27.50
N PRO A 1015 -8.03 -122.01 27.94
CA PRO A 1015 -8.01 -120.92 28.94
C PRO A 1015 -6.95 -119.79 28.84
N ASP A 1016 -7.27 -118.72 29.57
CA ASP A 1016 -6.43 -117.85 30.40
C ASP A 1016 -5.19 -117.10 29.86
N ASN A 1017 -5.35 -115.77 29.83
CA ASN A 1017 -4.57 -114.79 30.61
C ASN A 1017 -3.06 -115.02 30.83
N VAL A 1018 -2.22 -114.24 30.14
CA VAL A 1018 -0.95 -113.74 30.72
C VAL A 1018 -0.76 -112.24 30.41
N HIS A 1019 -0.33 -111.52 31.44
CA HIS A 1019 -0.01 -110.09 31.45
C HIS A 1019 1.43 -109.79 30.96
N SER A 1020 1.57 -108.65 30.28
CA SER A 1020 2.53 -107.55 30.61
C SER A 1020 4.06 -107.74 30.60
N CYS A 1021 4.70 -106.60 30.31
CA CYS A 1021 6.07 -106.17 30.65
C CYS A 1021 7.25 -106.61 29.78
N GLY A 1022 8.08 -105.61 29.48
CA GLY A 1022 9.46 -105.72 29.02
C GLY A 1022 9.65 -105.43 27.53
N LEU A 1023 10.65 -104.67 27.06
CA LEU A 1023 11.63 -103.71 27.61
C LEU A 1023 12.70 -103.60 26.51
N ALA A 1024 13.44 -102.47 26.46
CA ALA A 1024 14.73 -102.36 25.77
C ALA A 1024 14.73 -102.53 24.22
N SER A 1025 15.65 -101.93 23.47
CA SER A 1025 16.58 -100.82 23.75
C SER A 1025 17.14 -100.24 22.44
N GLU A 1026 17.84 -99.11 22.57
CA GLU A 1026 19.03 -98.70 21.79
C GLU A 1026 18.89 -98.34 20.29
N ASP A 1027 19.44 -97.15 19.98
CA ASP A 1027 20.48 -96.85 18.97
C ASP A 1027 20.22 -97.25 17.50
N GLU A 1028 20.66 -96.58 16.44
CA GLU A 1028 21.37 -95.32 16.11
C GLU A 1028 21.25 -95.25 14.55
N ASP A 1029 21.53 -94.09 13.94
CA ASP A 1029 22.23 -93.82 12.65
C ASP A 1029 22.45 -94.96 11.59
N GLU A 1030 22.55 -94.75 10.27
CA GLU A 1030 22.91 -93.61 9.41
C GLU A 1030 22.59 -93.99 7.91
N GLU A 1031 22.58 -93.01 6.98
CA GLU A 1031 23.12 -92.99 5.57
C GLU A 1031 23.05 -94.26 4.61
N ASP A 1032 23.08 -94.21 3.25
CA ASP A 1032 23.34 -93.14 2.28
C ASP A 1032 22.92 -93.41 0.79
N GLU A 1033 22.94 -92.34 -0.02
CA GLU A 1033 23.30 -92.16 -1.47
C GLU A 1033 22.82 -92.99 -2.73
N VAL A 1034 23.03 -92.30 -3.89
CA VAL A 1034 23.27 -92.74 -5.32
C VAL A 1034 22.15 -92.78 -6.39
N ALA A 1035 21.82 -91.59 -6.91
CA ALA A 1035 21.84 -91.11 -8.31
C ALA A 1035 21.54 -91.96 -9.60
N GLY A 1036 20.67 -91.40 -10.47
CA GLY A 1036 20.77 -91.38 -11.96
C GLY A 1036 19.96 -92.41 -12.78
N THR A 1037 19.31 -92.11 -13.93
CA THR A 1037 19.12 -90.87 -14.72
C THR A 1037 18.01 -91.00 -15.80
N ARG A 1038 17.28 -89.91 -16.13
CA ARG A 1038 16.60 -89.58 -17.43
C ARG A 1038 15.35 -90.43 -17.85
N VAL A 1039 14.31 -89.98 -18.58
CA VAL A 1039 14.05 -88.80 -19.47
C VAL A 1039 12.51 -88.55 -19.67
N PHE A 1040 12.02 -87.28 -19.65
CA PHE A 1040 10.80 -86.62 -20.27
C PHE A 1040 9.38 -87.29 -20.23
N PHE A 1041 8.19 -86.66 -20.05
CA PHE A 1041 7.60 -85.28 -19.94
C PHE A 1041 6.39 -85.33 -18.92
N GLY A 1042 5.61 -84.31 -18.51
CA GLY A 1042 5.61 -82.84 -18.65
C GLY A 1042 4.21 -82.14 -18.50
N LYS A 1043 4.14 -80.92 -17.92
CA LYS A 1043 3.02 -79.91 -17.77
C LYS A 1043 2.33 -79.66 -16.39
N LYS A 1044 2.50 -78.40 -15.91
CA LYS A 1044 1.67 -77.50 -15.02
C LYS A 1044 1.26 -78.02 -13.61
N LYS A 1045 1.78 -77.56 -12.44
CA LYS A 1045 1.93 -76.21 -11.78
C LYS A 1045 0.61 -75.52 -11.38
N ASN A 1046 0.44 -74.90 -10.19
CA ASN A 1046 1.18 -74.82 -8.89
C ASN A 1046 0.13 -74.30 -7.85
N ASN A 1047 -0.10 -74.84 -6.64
CA ASN A 1047 0.71 -75.10 -5.42
C ASN A 1047 0.61 -74.01 -4.32
N TYR A 1048 0.52 -74.48 -3.07
CA TYR A 1048 0.09 -73.80 -1.83
C TYR A 1048 0.95 -74.34 -0.65
N VAL A 1049 0.78 -73.81 0.58
CA VAL A 1049 1.43 -74.24 1.86
C VAL A 1049 2.91 -73.75 1.97
N VAL A 1050 3.33 -72.84 2.86
CA VAL A 1050 3.37 -72.78 4.37
C VAL A 1050 4.41 -73.78 4.94
N SER A 1051 5.29 -73.51 5.91
CA SER A 1051 5.56 -72.41 6.88
C SER A 1051 7.09 -72.22 7.07
N VAL A 1052 7.56 -71.33 7.98
CA VAL A 1052 8.74 -71.48 8.90
C VAL A 1052 8.98 -70.18 9.71
N SER A 1053 9.78 -70.25 10.79
CA SER A 1053 9.91 -69.26 11.88
C SER A 1053 11.35 -68.77 12.19
N LYS A 1054 11.45 -67.81 13.13
CA LYS A 1054 12.58 -67.38 14.01
C LYS A 1054 13.44 -66.16 13.63
N ASP A 1055 13.27 -65.09 14.43
CA ASP A 1055 14.23 -64.48 15.41
C ASP A 1055 15.75 -64.47 15.12
N PRO A 1056 16.53 -63.42 15.53
CA PRO A 1056 16.53 -62.99 16.96
C PRO A 1056 16.78 -61.49 17.32
N LYS A 1057 16.21 -61.11 18.48
CA LYS A 1057 16.78 -60.28 19.59
C LYS A 1057 17.38 -58.87 19.34
N ALA A 1058 16.70 -57.91 19.98
CA ALA A 1058 17.23 -56.98 21.01
C ALA A 1058 17.93 -55.67 20.54
N LYS A 1059 17.96 -54.55 21.30
CA LYS A 1059 17.64 -54.29 22.72
C LYS A 1059 17.44 -52.77 22.98
N ALA A 1060 16.47 -52.39 23.84
CA ALA A 1060 16.52 -51.26 24.81
C ALA A 1060 16.63 -49.78 24.29
N LYS A 1061 16.16 -48.74 24.99
CA LYS A 1061 15.21 -48.61 26.12
C LYS A 1061 14.83 -47.12 26.34
N SER A 1062 13.73 -46.93 27.09
CA SER A 1062 13.42 -45.73 27.91
C SER A 1062 13.04 -44.48 27.10
N ASN A 1063 12.23 -43.52 27.57
CA ASN A 1063 11.30 -43.27 28.69
C ASN A 1063 11.17 -41.72 28.66
N ALA A 1064 10.19 -41.01 29.21
CA ALA A 1064 8.80 -41.21 29.62
C ALA A 1064 8.28 -39.75 29.91
N ARG A 1065 7.27 -39.38 30.70
CA ARG A 1065 6.53 -40.02 31.80
C ARG A 1065 5.38 -39.07 32.25
N ASN A 1066 4.27 -39.65 32.76
CA ASN A 1066 3.46 -39.10 33.89
C ASN A 1066 2.65 -37.79 33.69
N LYS A 1067 1.57 -37.52 34.44
CA LYS A 1067 0.93 -38.19 35.62
C LYS A 1067 -0.55 -37.77 35.77
N GLU A 1068 -1.36 -38.58 36.51
CA GLU A 1068 -2.37 -38.25 37.57
C GLU A 1068 -3.22 -36.94 37.50
N GLU A 1069 -4.44 -36.79 38.05
CA GLU A 1069 -5.35 -37.58 38.93
C GLU A 1069 -6.78 -36.94 38.89
N VAL A 1070 -7.87 -37.73 38.89
CA VAL A 1070 -8.95 -37.82 39.93
C VAL A 1070 -10.13 -36.80 39.94
N ALA A 1071 -11.31 -37.36 40.27
CA ALA A 1071 -12.61 -36.78 40.69
C ALA A 1071 -13.36 -35.87 39.68
N GLU A 1072 -14.57 -36.19 39.19
CA GLU A 1072 -15.84 -36.52 39.88
C GLU A 1072 -16.57 -35.27 40.41
N PHE A 1073 -17.69 -34.87 39.78
CA PHE A 1073 -19.02 -34.77 40.42
C PHE A 1073 -20.16 -34.44 39.42
N LEU A 1074 -21.32 -35.02 39.74
CA LEU A 1074 -22.71 -34.85 39.28
C LEU A 1074 -23.21 -33.37 39.31
N SER A 1075 -24.32 -32.92 38.70
CA SER A 1075 -25.34 -33.53 37.80
C SER A 1075 -26.25 -32.44 37.16
N ASP A 1076 -27.11 -32.91 36.25
CA ASP A 1076 -28.48 -32.43 35.95
C ASP A 1076 -28.81 -31.15 35.14
N ARG A 1077 -29.84 -31.40 34.33
CA ARG A 1077 -30.80 -30.59 33.55
C ARG A 1077 -31.79 -29.81 34.47
N PRO A 1078 -32.79 -29.04 33.95
CA PRO A 1078 -32.93 -28.37 32.63
C PRO A 1078 -33.58 -26.95 32.70
N ASP A 1079 -33.95 -26.43 31.52
CA ASP A 1079 -35.13 -25.58 31.18
C ASP A 1079 -35.14 -24.03 31.32
N ASP A 1080 -35.76 -23.45 30.29
CA ASP A 1080 -36.43 -22.15 30.07
C ASP A 1080 -35.71 -20.80 30.29
N GLY A 1081 -35.72 -19.98 29.22
CA GLY A 1081 -35.24 -18.59 29.16
C GLY A 1081 -35.05 -18.09 27.74
#